data_AF-A0A3N1VK19-F1
#
_entry.id   AF-A0A3N1VK19-F1
#
_cell.length_a   1.000
_cell.length_b   1.000
_cell.length_c   1.000
_cell.angle_alpha   90.00
_cell.angle_beta   90.00
_cell.angle_gamma   90.00
#
_symmetry.space_group_name_H-M   'P 1'
#
loop_
_entity.id
_entity.type
_entity.pdbx_description
1 polymer ?
#
loop_
_entity_poly.entity_id
_entity_poly.type
_entity_poly.pdbx_seq_one_letter_code
_entity_poly.pdbx_strand_id
1 'polypeptide(L)'
;MAELTTKQWIEAFFVAYFGRAGDREGVGYWLNLVETELLDLAGVAENFAPSEEAKAKYTYFNAVFDYEGYPITDAMYEQFVSQVYQNLFERLPDDGGKAYWVNQLKTGASSPGAFIAHLINAAYEGREGDSTRDWATIRNKALAAEYFTQYVVDNNIQWSDELSQQSIAVLDDVGSDSDLDVVFQQIEDAITQVGPPGEVYTLTTGVDTIEGTAGNDTIIADNTGTAKQLTAADQIDGGAGNDVLKIYAAGDDNLSQTEFGTLSNVENIYINNGVLFGTLDVSGLTGVTGIALDSPQEMKDGDTFTLKTASEQTVSLAKVTGEGTVELYDASDVTLNGVDIKLDLASKGTALKLTTTGEQSDIELANTGGNLASLTIVADTDLEIIESLPGLKNIDASSSTGDVTIDASGLPSDNHLTFKGGAGEDMVIFAEGHLTANDNLDGGPNEDLILVLDKVMNYAGINAAKNFEELGLGADTTVDIAQITNGIQKFGALGGLTVGFENALSTNKFFIVYLKDTSDGGTISISNKVGETATTVIISNESEGGKTLSELTLNGALNITLISEGESSSVTNTIQKFNNLDNSAITVEGNADLTFGLASATTTGSKVDASAFTGSLTVTGSGKGDVLMGGSGDDTLIIADNTKGISELTGNGGRDTFDVGGAINTGETVDVVITDAAAGDKIVLADKGSETWTKGAVDVSSAASLAAALDIACAGDGSTNAIIKWFKYADNTYIVEDMSADANFVAETDLVIKLTGLADLSDSTYEPDANQLTIV
;
A
#
# COMPACT_ATOMS: atom_id res chain seq x y z
N MET A 1 11.35 -2.27 53.13
CA MET A 1 11.52 -0.90 52.60
C MET A 1 12.40 -1.02 51.38
N ALA A 2 11.89 -0.53 50.25
CA ALA A 2 12.12 -1.05 48.90
C ALA A 2 13.56 -0.91 48.39
N GLU A 3 13.97 -1.84 47.55
CA GLU A 3 15.28 -1.83 46.86
C GLU A 3 15.42 -0.69 45.84
N LEU A 4 14.32 -0.05 45.43
CA LEU A 4 14.32 1.17 44.61
C LEU A 4 13.93 2.40 45.44
N THR A 5 14.65 3.51 45.24
CA THR A 5 14.29 4.84 45.75
C THR A 5 13.08 5.41 45.00
N THR A 6 12.46 6.47 45.53
CA THR A 6 11.37 7.17 44.83
C THR A 6 11.79 7.64 43.44
N LYS A 7 13.03 8.17 43.30
CA LYS A 7 13.58 8.60 42.02
C LYS A 7 13.71 7.42 41.06
N GLN A 8 14.23 6.28 41.53
CA GLN A 8 14.36 5.06 40.71
C GLN A 8 13.01 4.47 40.29
N TRP A 9 11.97 4.61 41.11
CA TRP A 9 10.61 4.25 40.69
C TRP A 9 10.11 5.15 39.56
N ILE A 10 10.37 6.45 39.63
CA ILE A 10 10.00 7.38 38.56
C ILE A 10 10.78 7.06 37.28
N GLU A 11 12.09 6.78 37.38
CA GLU A 11 12.90 6.34 36.24
C GLU A 11 12.37 5.03 35.64
N ALA A 12 11.95 4.07 36.47
CA ALA A 12 11.32 2.84 35.98
C ALA A 12 10.01 3.10 35.20
N PHE A 13 9.27 4.17 35.52
CA PHE A 13 8.11 4.59 34.74
C PHE A 13 8.51 5.23 33.40
N PHE A 14 9.57 6.06 33.36
CA PHE A 14 10.13 6.56 32.10
C PHE A 14 10.59 5.40 31.21
N VAL A 15 11.27 4.42 31.77
CA VAL A 15 11.66 3.20 31.04
C VAL A 15 10.41 2.47 30.54
N ALA A 16 9.41 2.21 31.39
CA ALA A 16 8.21 1.48 30.99
C ALA A 16 7.46 2.13 29.80
N TYR A 17 7.24 3.44 29.85
CA TYR A 17 6.49 4.17 28.82
C TYR A 17 7.34 4.53 27.61
N PHE A 18 8.61 4.83 27.78
CA PHE A 18 9.39 5.48 26.73
C PHE A 18 10.65 4.72 26.34
N GLY A 19 11.07 3.73 27.13
CA GLY A 19 12.31 2.97 26.91
C GLY A 19 13.58 3.75 27.25
N ARG A 20 13.45 4.99 27.78
CA ARG A 20 14.55 5.92 28.04
C ARG A 20 14.63 6.34 29.51
N ALA A 21 15.75 6.96 29.88
CA ALA A 21 15.87 7.73 31.11
C ALA A 21 15.01 9.01 31.05
N GLY A 22 14.55 9.48 32.20
CA GLY A 22 13.84 10.75 32.28
C GLY A 22 14.76 11.96 32.09
N ASP A 23 14.22 13.05 31.57
CA ASP A 23 14.98 14.31 31.52
C ASP A 23 15.01 14.99 32.90
N ARG A 24 15.91 15.97 33.06
CA ARG A 24 16.09 16.71 34.32
C ARG A 24 14.79 17.33 34.83
N GLU A 25 14.00 17.94 33.95
CA GLU A 25 12.78 18.65 34.34
C GLU A 25 11.65 17.66 34.65
N GLY A 26 11.48 16.64 33.82
CA GLY A 26 10.50 15.57 33.99
C GLY A 26 10.69 14.80 35.29
N VAL A 27 11.90 14.29 35.56
CA VAL A 27 12.18 13.56 36.82
C VAL A 27 12.02 14.47 38.03
N GLY A 28 12.47 15.73 37.93
CA GLY A 28 12.33 16.72 38.99
C GLY A 28 10.87 17.06 39.29
N TYR A 29 10.03 17.19 38.26
CA TYR A 29 8.59 17.46 38.39
C TYR A 29 7.87 16.34 39.12
N TRP A 30 8.01 15.10 38.66
CA TRP A 30 7.35 13.95 39.29
C TRP A 30 7.84 13.70 40.71
N LEU A 31 9.15 13.82 40.95
CA LEU A 31 9.72 13.66 42.28
C LEU A 31 9.16 14.71 43.24
N ASN A 32 9.02 15.97 42.81
CA ASN A 32 8.43 17.02 43.63
C ASN A 32 6.97 16.72 44.02
N LEU A 33 6.15 16.19 43.10
CA LEU A 33 4.76 15.83 43.40
C LEU A 33 4.65 14.71 44.43
N VAL A 34 5.58 13.74 44.40
CA VAL A 34 5.62 12.66 45.40
C VAL A 34 6.12 13.16 46.75
N GLU A 35 7.19 13.96 46.77
CA GLU A 35 7.76 14.51 48.00
C GLU A 35 6.83 15.50 48.72
N THR A 36 5.97 16.19 47.96
CA THR A 36 4.95 17.10 48.51
C THR A 36 3.64 16.41 48.86
N GLU A 37 3.57 15.08 48.72
CA GLU A 37 2.37 14.25 48.96
C GLU A 37 1.15 14.66 48.10
N LEU A 38 1.37 15.38 46.99
CA LEU A 38 0.32 15.75 46.04
C LEU A 38 -0.10 14.56 45.16
N LEU A 39 0.81 13.62 44.93
CA LEU A 39 0.59 12.41 44.16
C LEU A 39 1.40 11.27 44.79
N ASP A 40 0.88 10.04 44.81
CA ASP A 40 1.69 8.86 45.14
C ASP A 40 2.32 8.26 43.87
N LEU A 41 3.19 7.26 44.02
CA LEU A 41 3.85 6.63 42.87
C LEU A 41 2.86 6.00 41.88
N ALA A 42 1.72 5.48 42.37
CA ALA A 42 0.67 4.95 41.51
C ALA A 42 0.03 6.07 40.67
N GLY A 43 -0.24 7.21 41.30
CA GLY A 43 -0.73 8.40 40.61
C GLY A 43 0.30 8.93 39.60
N VAL A 44 1.60 8.88 39.90
CA VAL A 44 2.65 9.25 38.93
C VAL A 44 2.55 8.34 37.70
N ALA A 45 2.58 7.02 37.88
CA ALA A 45 2.51 6.06 36.77
C ALA A 45 1.24 6.25 35.91
N GLU A 46 0.13 6.67 36.52
CA GLU A 46 -1.12 6.96 35.81
C GLU A 46 -1.02 8.26 34.99
N ASN A 47 -0.39 9.30 35.52
CA ASN A 47 -0.32 10.62 34.88
C ASN A 47 0.74 10.71 33.78
N PHE A 48 1.51 9.65 33.51
CA PHE A 48 2.33 9.53 32.31
C PHE A 48 1.48 9.31 31.05
N ALA A 49 0.40 8.53 31.15
CA ALA A 49 -0.45 8.18 30.01
C ALA A 49 -1.07 9.38 29.27
N PRO A 50 -1.59 10.43 29.96
CA PRO A 50 -2.11 11.62 29.28
C PRO A 50 -1.02 12.64 28.86
N SER A 51 0.27 12.34 29.05
CA SER A 51 1.34 13.27 28.63
C SER A 51 1.42 13.37 27.10
N GLU A 52 1.81 14.53 26.58
CA GLU A 52 1.98 14.74 25.13
C GLU A 52 2.93 13.71 24.51
N GLU A 53 4.01 13.35 25.22
CA GLU A 53 4.97 12.35 24.77
C GLU A 53 4.35 10.94 24.68
N ALA A 54 3.53 10.54 25.65
CA ALA A 54 2.86 9.24 25.63
C ALA A 54 1.82 9.15 24.52
N LYS A 55 1.08 10.25 24.27
CA LYS A 55 0.13 10.35 23.16
C LYS A 55 0.82 10.32 21.81
N ALA A 56 2.00 10.92 21.67
CA ALA A 56 2.80 10.83 20.45
C ALA A 56 3.35 9.40 20.21
N LYS A 57 3.77 8.70 21.27
CA LYS A 57 4.37 7.36 21.16
C LYS A 57 3.34 6.24 20.99
N TYR A 58 2.17 6.35 21.61
CA TYR A 58 1.14 5.33 21.61
C TYR A 58 -0.16 5.87 21.01
N THR A 59 -0.53 5.33 19.85
CA THR A 59 -1.83 5.59 19.20
C THR A 59 -3.00 5.32 20.15
N TYR A 60 -2.85 4.34 21.05
CA TYR A 60 -3.78 4.05 22.14
C TYR A 60 -4.11 5.29 22.99
N PHE A 61 -3.12 6.02 23.49
CA PHE A 61 -3.35 7.18 24.35
C PHE A 61 -3.88 8.38 23.57
N ASN A 62 -3.40 8.59 22.35
CA ASN A 62 -3.93 9.64 21.49
C ASN A 62 -5.44 9.45 21.23
N ALA A 63 -5.88 8.22 20.94
CA ALA A 63 -7.30 7.90 20.78
C ALA A 63 -8.11 8.03 22.08
N VAL A 64 -7.54 7.67 23.23
CA VAL A 64 -8.24 7.77 24.53
C VAL A 64 -8.43 9.22 24.99
N PHE A 65 -7.43 10.09 24.79
CA PHE A 65 -7.41 11.42 25.42
C PHE A 65 -7.74 12.58 24.48
N ASP A 66 -7.36 12.50 23.19
CA ASP A 66 -7.45 13.63 22.27
C ASP A 66 -8.57 13.48 21.21
N TYR A 67 -9.01 12.25 20.92
CA TYR A 67 -10.04 11.95 19.91
C TYR A 67 -11.23 11.17 20.48
N GLU A 68 -12.10 11.86 21.23
CA GLU A 68 -13.33 11.27 21.77
C GLU A 68 -14.20 10.67 20.65
N GLY A 69 -14.40 9.36 20.68
CA GLY A 69 -15.17 8.61 19.69
C GLY A 69 -14.34 7.87 18.63
N TYR A 70 -13.01 8.00 18.63
CA TYR A 70 -12.13 7.21 17.76
C TYR A 70 -12.16 5.72 18.17
N PRO A 71 -12.29 4.76 17.23
CA PRO A 71 -12.34 3.35 17.56
C PRO A 71 -10.98 2.86 18.05
N ILE A 72 -10.92 2.37 19.30
CA ILE A 72 -9.73 1.74 19.86
C ILE A 72 -9.72 0.26 19.44
N THR A 73 -8.71 -0.16 18.67
CA THR A 73 -8.58 -1.55 18.18
C THR A 73 -7.76 -2.42 19.13
N ASP A 74 -7.88 -3.74 19.01
CA ASP A 74 -7.09 -4.69 19.82
C ASP A 74 -5.59 -4.55 19.56
N ALA A 75 -5.20 -4.24 18.32
CA ALA A 75 -3.82 -3.97 17.94
C ALA A 75 -3.19 -2.82 18.74
N MET A 76 -3.96 -1.77 19.05
CA MET A 76 -3.46 -0.61 19.83
C MET A 76 -3.13 -1.02 21.28
N TYR A 77 -3.96 -1.87 21.90
CA TYR A 77 -3.67 -2.42 23.23
C TYR A 77 -2.49 -3.39 23.18
N GLU A 78 -2.45 -4.26 22.18
CA GLU A 78 -1.37 -5.23 22.00
C GLU A 78 -0.02 -4.54 21.81
N GLN A 79 0.04 -3.47 21.02
CA GLN A 79 1.24 -2.65 20.84
C GLN A 79 1.70 -2.04 22.17
N PHE A 80 0.81 -1.39 22.92
CA PHE A 80 1.15 -0.78 24.21
C PHE A 80 1.66 -1.83 25.22
N VAL A 81 0.94 -2.95 25.37
CA VAL A 81 1.34 -4.03 26.30
C VAL A 81 2.69 -4.63 25.89
N SER A 82 2.87 -4.90 24.60
CA SER A 82 4.12 -5.51 24.09
C SER A 82 5.31 -4.58 24.28
N GLN A 83 5.13 -3.27 24.03
CA GLN A 83 6.20 -2.30 24.21
C GLN A 83 6.60 -2.14 25.68
N VAL A 84 5.65 -2.11 26.61
CA VAL A 84 5.95 -2.05 28.05
C VAL A 84 6.75 -3.29 28.49
N TYR A 85 6.39 -4.46 27.99
CA TYR A 85 7.10 -5.71 28.27
C TYR A 85 8.52 -5.69 27.71
N GLN A 86 8.69 -5.25 26.46
CA GLN A 86 10.00 -5.07 25.84
C GLN A 86 10.86 -4.13 26.70
N ASN A 87 10.36 -2.93 26.97
CA ASN A 87 11.09 -1.90 27.71
C ASN A 87 11.53 -2.34 29.12
N LEU A 88 10.69 -3.10 29.84
CA LEU A 88 10.96 -3.49 31.23
C LEU A 88 11.76 -4.80 31.34
N PHE A 89 11.59 -5.72 30.41
CA PHE A 89 12.05 -7.11 30.57
C PHE A 89 12.94 -7.63 29.45
N GLU A 90 13.17 -6.88 28.37
CA GLU A 90 13.87 -7.35 27.17
C GLU A 90 13.23 -8.59 26.54
N ARG A 91 11.91 -8.66 26.61
CA ARG A 91 11.14 -9.75 26.01
C ARG A 91 9.69 -9.36 25.78
N LEU A 92 9.09 -9.94 24.75
CA LEU A 92 7.65 -9.90 24.53
C LEU A 92 6.88 -10.71 25.58
N PRO A 93 5.61 -10.36 25.87
CA PRO A 93 4.73 -11.18 26.69
C PRO A 93 4.39 -12.49 25.96
N ASP A 94 4.13 -13.57 26.71
CA ASP A 94 3.53 -14.78 26.13
C ASP A 94 2.08 -14.50 25.69
N ASP A 95 1.54 -15.29 24.75
CA ASP A 95 0.20 -15.10 24.20
C ASP A 95 -0.90 -15.03 25.27
N GLY A 96 -0.78 -15.85 26.34
CA GLY A 96 -1.74 -15.87 27.44
C GLY A 96 -1.66 -14.62 28.31
N GLY A 97 -0.44 -14.20 28.66
CA GLY A 97 -0.18 -12.96 29.39
C GLY A 97 -0.60 -11.72 28.61
N LYS A 98 -0.31 -11.65 27.31
CA LYS A 98 -0.73 -10.57 26.42
C LYS A 98 -2.26 -10.47 26.39
N ALA A 99 -2.94 -11.58 26.12
CA ALA A 99 -4.40 -11.62 26.08
C ALA A 99 -5.03 -11.21 27.42
N TYR A 100 -4.45 -11.62 28.55
CA TYR A 100 -4.91 -11.22 29.88
C TYR A 100 -4.86 -9.71 30.07
N TRP A 101 -3.69 -9.09 29.83
CA TRP A 101 -3.50 -7.65 30.05
C TRP A 101 -4.29 -6.78 29.08
N VAL A 102 -4.35 -7.16 27.81
CA VAL A 102 -5.21 -6.51 26.81
C VAL A 102 -6.66 -6.51 27.29
N ASN A 103 -7.17 -7.64 27.79
CA ASN A 103 -8.53 -7.70 28.32
C ASN A 103 -8.73 -6.85 29.59
N GLN A 104 -7.74 -6.77 30.49
CA GLN A 104 -7.82 -5.89 31.67
C GLN A 104 -7.91 -4.41 31.28
N LEU A 105 -7.14 -3.98 30.28
CA LEU A 105 -7.17 -2.61 29.77
C LEU A 105 -8.48 -2.32 29.02
N LYS A 106 -8.90 -3.21 28.10
CA LYS A 106 -10.16 -3.07 27.33
C LYS A 106 -11.40 -2.95 28.21
N THR A 107 -11.45 -3.69 29.31
CA THR A 107 -12.59 -3.68 30.23
C THR A 107 -12.52 -2.54 31.26
N GLY A 108 -11.43 -1.78 31.29
CA GLY A 108 -11.17 -0.77 32.32
C GLY A 108 -10.92 -1.37 33.71
N ALA A 109 -10.69 -2.68 33.82
CA ALA A 109 -10.40 -3.36 35.07
C ALA A 109 -9.00 -3.02 35.61
N SER A 110 -8.07 -2.63 34.72
CA SER A 110 -6.79 -2.01 35.06
C SER A 110 -6.62 -0.76 34.23
N SER A 111 -6.09 0.31 34.84
CA SER A 111 -5.58 1.46 34.10
C SER A 111 -4.17 1.18 33.57
N PRO A 112 -3.65 1.99 32.62
CA PRO A 112 -2.28 1.85 32.10
C PRO A 112 -1.20 1.95 33.19
N GLY A 113 -1.33 2.93 34.09
CA GLY A 113 -0.40 3.11 35.20
C GLY A 113 -0.45 1.95 36.19
N ALA A 114 -1.67 1.48 36.52
CA ALA A 114 -1.85 0.31 37.40
C ALA A 114 -1.29 -0.98 36.78
N PHE A 115 -1.42 -1.16 35.46
CA PHE A 115 -0.83 -2.28 34.73
C PHE A 115 0.70 -2.30 34.88
N ILE A 116 1.38 -1.18 34.59
CA ILE A 116 2.83 -1.05 34.73
C ILE A 116 3.26 -1.28 36.19
N ALA A 117 2.56 -0.65 37.14
CA ALA A 117 2.86 -0.82 38.56
C ALA A 117 2.69 -2.29 39.01
N HIS A 118 1.68 -3.00 38.50
CA HIS A 118 1.50 -4.42 38.77
C HIS A 118 2.64 -5.27 38.21
N LEU A 119 3.12 -5.00 36.99
CA LEU A 119 4.26 -5.72 36.42
C LEU A 119 5.51 -5.56 37.28
N ILE A 120 5.85 -4.32 37.63
CA ILE A 120 7.04 -4.03 38.44
C ILE A 120 6.90 -4.63 39.84
N ASN A 121 5.74 -4.50 40.49
CA ASN A 121 5.53 -5.06 41.82
C ASN A 121 5.51 -6.59 41.82
N ALA A 122 4.93 -7.23 40.79
CA ALA A 122 4.95 -8.68 40.65
C ALA A 122 6.39 -9.21 40.48
N ALA A 123 7.20 -8.55 39.65
CA ALA A 123 8.61 -8.88 39.50
C ALA A 123 9.34 -8.73 40.84
N TYR A 124 9.10 -7.62 41.57
CA TYR A 124 9.67 -7.39 42.89
C TYR A 124 9.27 -8.46 43.90
N GLU A 125 7.99 -8.79 44.02
CA GLU A 125 7.50 -9.80 44.97
C GLU A 125 8.08 -11.19 44.66
N GLY A 126 8.26 -11.52 43.38
CA GLY A 126 8.85 -12.78 42.90
C GLY A 126 10.38 -12.81 42.87
N ARG A 127 11.08 -11.77 43.34
CA ARG A 127 12.55 -11.62 43.17
C ARG A 127 13.43 -12.67 43.86
N GLU A 128 12.86 -13.42 44.82
CA GLU A 128 13.56 -14.55 45.48
C GLU A 128 13.21 -15.90 44.84
N GLY A 129 12.49 -15.90 43.70
CA GLY A 129 12.00 -17.08 43.00
C GLY A 129 11.96 -16.90 41.48
N ASP A 130 10.83 -17.23 40.85
CA ASP A 130 10.72 -17.32 39.39
C ASP A 130 10.92 -15.99 38.65
N SER A 131 10.74 -14.85 39.33
CA SER A 131 10.93 -13.50 38.76
C SER A 131 12.29 -12.87 39.10
N THR A 132 13.27 -13.65 39.58
CA THR A 132 14.60 -13.14 39.93
C THR A 132 15.25 -12.37 38.77
N ARG A 133 15.14 -12.89 37.53
CA ARG A 133 15.71 -12.24 36.33
C ARG A 133 14.96 -10.98 35.95
N ASP A 134 13.63 -11.05 35.89
CA ASP A 134 12.76 -9.91 35.55
C ASP A 134 13.00 -8.73 36.51
N TRP A 135 13.08 -9.00 37.83
CA TRP A 135 13.41 -7.97 38.81
C TRP A 135 14.83 -7.39 38.62
N ALA A 136 15.80 -8.25 38.35
CA ALA A 136 17.18 -7.80 38.12
C ALA A 136 17.27 -6.87 36.89
N THR A 137 16.57 -7.20 35.79
CA THR A 137 16.49 -6.34 34.59
C THR A 137 15.89 -4.98 34.93
N ILE A 138 14.70 -4.93 35.55
CA ILE A 138 14.06 -3.67 35.92
C ILE A 138 14.97 -2.83 36.82
N ARG A 139 15.57 -3.44 37.85
CA ARG A 139 16.44 -2.74 38.78
C ARG A 139 17.68 -2.17 38.07
N ASN A 140 18.30 -2.95 37.19
CA ASN A 140 19.48 -2.51 36.44
C ASN A 140 19.13 -1.35 35.50
N LYS A 141 18.00 -1.44 34.78
CA LYS A 141 17.49 -0.35 33.93
C LYS A 141 17.17 0.91 34.73
N ALA A 142 16.53 0.79 35.90
CA ALA A 142 16.24 1.94 36.75
C ALA A 142 17.51 2.63 37.29
N LEU A 143 18.55 1.85 37.61
CA LEU A 143 19.85 2.38 38.03
C LEU A 143 20.61 3.05 36.87
N ALA A 144 20.60 2.44 35.69
CA ALA A 144 21.17 3.00 34.47
C ALA A 144 20.47 4.31 34.07
N ALA A 145 19.13 4.33 34.08
CA ALA A 145 18.34 5.51 33.80
C ALA A 145 18.64 6.64 34.80
N GLU A 146 18.66 6.35 36.11
CA GLU A 146 19.04 7.35 37.11
C GLU A 146 20.46 7.90 36.90
N TYR A 147 21.42 7.03 36.54
CA TYR A 147 22.79 7.43 36.24
C TYR A 147 22.86 8.35 35.04
N PHE A 148 22.16 8.01 33.94
CA PHE A 148 22.05 8.83 32.75
C PHE A 148 21.54 10.23 33.09
N THR A 149 20.37 10.31 33.74
CA THR A 149 19.78 11.58 34.17
C THR A 149 20.75 12.39 35.04
N GLN A 150 21.44 11.74 35.98
CA GLN A 150 22.37 12.42 36.88
C GLN A 150 23.62 12.93 36.15
N TYR A 151 24.17 12.16 35.21
CA TYR A 151 25.34 12.56 34.43
C TYR A 151 25.04 13.76 33.54
N VAL A 152 23.86 13.79 32.90
CA VAL A 152 23.36 14.95 32.15
C VAL A 152 23.28 16.19 33.03
N VAL A 153 22.73 16.05 34.24
CA VAL A 153 22.61 17.15 35.21
C VAL A 153 23.97 17.66 35.68
N ASP A 154 24.86 16.76 36.08
CA ASP A 154 26.16 17.10 36.66
C ASP A 154 27.09 17.77 35.65
N ASN A 155 26.94 17.43 34.37
CA ASN A 155 27.69 18.02 33.26
C ASN A 155 26.96 19.19 32.56
N ASN A 156 25.79 19.60 33.08
CA ASN A 156 24.99 20.71 32.54
C ASN A 156 24.64 20.54 31.04
N ILE A 157 24.33 19.32 30.63
CA ILE A 157 23.96 18.96 29.27
C ILE A 157 22.45 19.22 29.10
N GLN A 158 22.07 19.86 27.99
CA GLN A 158 20.67 20.08 27.65
C GLN A 158 20.06 18.80 27.09
N TRP A 159 18.80 18.52 27.47
CA TRP A 159 18.07 17.39 26.90
C TRP A 159 17.74 17.67 25.43
N SER A 160 17.96 16.68 24.55
CA SER A 160 17.67 16.75 23.12
C SER A 160 17.09 15.41 22.64
N ASP A 161 16.51 15.41 21.44
CA ASP A 161 15.96 14.18 20.84
C ASP A 161 17.06 13.13 20.57
N GLU A 162 18.25 13.58 20.14
CA GLU A 162 19.43 12.71 19.98
C GLU A 162 19.81 12.05 21.31
N LEU A 163 19.88 12.83 22.39
CA LEU A 163 20.20 12.31 23.72
C LEU A 163 19.14 11.34 24.23
N SER A 164 17.87 11.59 23.89
CA SER A 164 16.76 10.68 24.16
C SER A 164 16.93 9.35 23.43
N GLN A 165 17.32 9.34 22.15
CA GLN A 165 17.57 8.12 21.38
C GLN A 165 18.78 7.34 21.91
N GLN A 166 19.88 8.03 22.24
CA GLN A 166 21.05 7.41 22.87
C GLN A 166 20.68 6.76 24.22
N SER A 167 19.80 7.40 24.99
CA SER A 167 19.28 6.83 26.24
C SER A 167 18.50 5.53 25.99
N ILE A 168 17.67 5.47 24.95
CA ILE A 168 16.95 4.26 24.55
C ILE A 168 17.95 3.16 24.18
N ALA A 169 18.88 3.46 23.28
CA ALA A 169 19.84 2.49 22.76
C ALA A 169 20.67 1.84 23.89
N VAL A 170 21.17 2.64 24.83
CA VAL A 170 21.94 2.11 25.96
C VAL A 170 21.05 1.27 26.89
N LEU A 171 19.79 1.68 27.13
CA LEU A 171 18.89 0.99 28.05
C LEU A 171 18.27 -0.29 27.48
N ASP A 172 18.18 -0.43 26.16
CA ASP A 172 17.69 -1.66 25.48
C ASP A 172 18.66 -2.83 25.74
N ASP A 173 19.97 -2.58 25.76
CA ASP A 173 20.98 -3.61 26.04
C ASP A 173 21.13 -3.98 27.54
N VAL A 174 20.36 -3.34 28.45
CA VAL A 174 20.46 -3.57 29.90
C VAL A 174 19.58 -4.74 30.32
N GLY A 175 20.20 -5.90 30.53
CA GLY A 175 19.58 -7.13 31.01
C GLY A 175 19.84 -7.45 32.49
N SER A 176 19.39 -8.64 32.90
CA SER A 176 19.47 -9.13 34.28
C SER A 176 20.90 -9.35 34.81
N ASP A 177 21.85 -9.57 33.90
CA ASP A 177 23.25 -9.92 34.14
C ASP A 177 24.24 -8.84 33.66
N SER A 178 23.75 -7.68 33.23
CA SER A 178 24.58 -6.55 32.84
C SER A 178 25.48 -6.09 33.98
N ASP A 179 26.73 -5.80 33.65
CA ASP A 179 27.69 -5.15 34.54
C ASP A 179 27.42 -3.65 34.55
N LEU A 180 26.88 -3.12 35.66
CA LEU A 180 26.48 -1.72 35.76
C LEU A 180 27.66 -0.74 35.61
N ASP A 181 28.89 -1.14 35.96
CA ASP A 181 30.05 -0.27 35.75
C ASP A 181 30.33 -0.10 34.24
N VAL A 182 30.11 -1.16 33.45
CA VAL A 182 30.21 -1.10 31.98
C VAL A 182 29.08 -0.28 31.39
N VAL A 183 27.85 -0.49 31.87
CA VAL A 183 26.68 0.29 31.42
C VAL A 183 26.87 1.77 31.71
N PHE A 184 27.36 2.13 32.90
CA PHE A 184 27.64 3.52 33.24
C PHE A 184 28.71 4.12 32.33
N GLN A 185 29.76 3.37 31.98
CA GLN A 185 30.73 3.84 30.99
C GLN A 185 30.11 4.02 29.61
N GLN A 186 29.25 3.11 29.15
CA GLN A 186 28.52 3.24 27.89
C GLN A 186 27.63 4.48 27.89
N ILE A 187 26.98 4.79 29.01
CA ILE A 187 26.20 6.02 29.19
C ILE A 187 27.10 7.25 29.05
N GLU A 188 28.24 7.28 29.74
CA GLU A 188 29.17 8.41 29.63
C GLU A 188 29.66 8.59 28.20
N ASP A 189 30.04 7.51 27.53
CA ASP A 189 30.52 7.52 26.15
C ASP A 189 29.41 8.03 25.20
N ALA A 190 28.18 7.52 25.35
CA ALA A 190 27.03 7.94 24.56
C ALA A 190 26.69 9.41 24.76
N ILE A 191 26.69 9.89 26.01
CA ILE A 191 26.44 11.31 26.32
C ILE A 191 27.58 12.20 25.80
N THR A 192 28.83 11.74 25.87
CA THR A 192 29.99 12.49 25.37
C THR A 192 29.99 12.59 23.85
N GLN A 193 29.44 11.60 23.12
CA GLN A 193 29.25 11.69 21.68
C GLN A 193 28.24 12.75 21.24
N VAL A 194 27.26 13.11 22.09
CA VAL A 194 26.28 14.17 21.79
C VAL A 194 26.91 15.58 21.90
N GLY A 195 28.00 15.72 22.67
CA GLY A 195 28.71 16.99 22.85
C GLY A 195 27.87 18.09 23.55
N PRO A 196 28.48 19.24 23.91
CA PRO A 196 27.72 20.46 24.22
C PRO A 196 26.88 20.88 22.99
N PRO A 197 25.80 21.66 23.16
CA PRO A 197 25.07 22.20 22.00
C PRO A 197 26.01 23.05 21.15
N GLY A 198 26.10 22.74 19.85
CA GLY A 198 26.88 23.54 18.92
C GLY A 198 26.23 24.89 18.62
N GLU A 199 27.00 25.79 18.02
CA GLU A 199 26.58 27.12 17.63
C GLU A 199 26.24 27.19 16.13
N VAL A 200 25.44 28.21 15.77
CA VAL A 200 25.14 28.52 14.38
C VAL A 200 25.90 29.77 13.97
N TYR A 201 26.76 29.63 12.98
CA TYR A 201 27.51 30.73 12.37
C TYR A 201 26.91 31.07 11.00
N THR A 202 26.85 32.34 10.64
CA THR A 202 26.45 32.77 9.29
C THR A 202 27.59 33.56 8.69
N LEU A 203 28.04 33.14 7.51
CA LEU A 203 29.09 33.83 6.77
C LEU A 203 28.60 35.19 6.26
N THR A 204 29.55 36.06 5.98
CA THR A 204 29.31 37.38 5.40
C THR A 204 29.83 37.40 3.97
N THR A 205 29.58 38.47 3.21
CA THR A 205 30.21 38.62 1.88
C THR A 205 31.69 39.05 1.98
N GLY A 206 32.23 39.14 3.20
CA GLY A 206 33.63 39.47 3.47
C GLY A 206 34.50 38.23 3.46
N VAL A 207 35.74 38.36 3.95
CA VAL A 207 36.55 37.19 4.31
C VAL A 207 36.23 36.85 5.76
N ASP A 208 35.79 35.63 6.00
CA ASP A 208 35.41 35.13 7.31
C ASP A 208 36.48 34.21 7.91
N THR A 209 36.53 34.19 9.24
CA THR A 209 37.34 33.26 10.02
C THR A 209 36.45 32.73 11.14
N ILE A 210 36.03 31.48 11.00
CA ILE A 210 35.18 30.78 11.97
C ILE A 210 36.05 29.79 12.73
N GLU A 211 35.91 29.81 14.05
CA GLU A 211 36.46 28.82 14.97
C GLU A 211 35.27 28.30 15.78
N GLY A 212 34.89 27.06 15.51
CA GLY A 212 33.76 26.39 16.12
C GLY A 212 34.03 25.95 17.55
N THR A 213 33.02 25.34 18.15
CA THR A 213 32.97 24.93 19.54
C THR A 213 33.39 23.47 19.70
N ALA A 214 33.00 22.83 20.81
CA ALA A 214 33.17 21.40 21.00
C ALA A 214 31.86 20.62 20.74
N GLY A 215 30.81 21.32 20.29
CA GLY A 215 29.51 20.78 19.95
C GLY A 215 29.29 20.76 18.44
N ASN A 216 28.23 20.10 17.98
CA ASN A 216 27.90 19.99 16.55
C ASN A 216 27.44 21.34 15.99
N ASP A 217 28.37 22.10 15.40
CA ASP A 217 28.14 23.43 14.89
C ASP A 217 27.52 23.41 13.49
N THR A 218 26.79 24.48 13.16
CA THR A 218 26.24 24.71 11.82
C THR A 218 26.75 26.03 11.25
N ILE A 219 27.47 25.97 10.14
CA ILE A 219 27.96 27.13 9.43
C ILE A 219 27.09 27.33 8.19
N ILE A 220 26.49 28.52 8.04
CA ILE A 220 25.56 28.85 6.96
C ILE A 220 26.19 29.85 6.00
N ALA A 221 26.24 29.49 4.73
CA ALA A 221 26.54 30.37 3.61
C ALA A 221 25.29 30.58 2.76
N ASP A 222 24.69 31.77 2.85
CA ASP A 222 23.63 32.19 1.94
C ASP A 222 24.26 32.79 0.66
N ASN A 223 24.43 31.91 -0.33
CA ASN A 223 24.99 32.21 -1.64
C ASN A 223 23.91 32.62 -2.66
N THR A 224 22.68 32.89 -2.24
CA THR A 224 21.58 33.28 -3.16
C THR A 224 21.77 34.68 -3.75
N GLY A 225 22.59 35.52 -3.11
CA GLY A 225 22.93 36.87 -3.58
C GLY A 225 23.94 36.89 -4.73
N THR A 226 24.06 38.05 -5.40
CA THR A 226 25.09 38.27 -6.44
C THR A 226 26.51 38.22 -5.88
N ALA A 227 26.71 38.67 -4.64
CA ALA A 227 27.95 38.47 -3.89
C ALA A 227 27.77 37.24 -3.00
N LYS A 228 28.58 36.21 -3.26
CA LYS A 228 28.57 34.96 -2.50
C LYS A 228 29.18 35.19 -1.11
N GLN A 229 28.65 34.51 -0.10
CA GLN A 229 29.15 34.54 1.27
C GLN A 229 30.29 33.54 1.48
N LEU A 230 30.25 32.39 0.80
CA LEU A 230 31.35 31.45 0.79
C LEU A 230 32.26 31.69 -0.42
N THR A 231 33.55 31.86 -0.16
CA THR A 231 34.59 32.12 -1.15
C THR A 231 35.86 31.32 -0.84
N ALA A 232 36.78 31.22 -1.79
CA ALA A 232 38.08 30.58 -1.55
C ALA A 232 38.96 31.25 -0.46
N ALA A 233 38.60 32.45 0.05
CA ALA A 233 39.38 33.17 1.05
C ALA A 233 39.00 32.82 2.50
N ASP A 234 37.85 32.17 2.72
CA ASP A 234 37.31 31.92 4.05
C ASP A 234 38.08 30.80 4.77
N GLN A 235 38.15 30.90 6.09
CA GLN A 235 38.78 29.91 6.96
C GLN A 235 37.74 29.41 7.96
N ILE A 236 37.36 28.14 7.84
CA ILE A 236 36.31 27.53 8.64
C ILE A 236 36.91 26.33 9.37
N ASP A 237 37.04 26.47 10.68
CA ASP A 237 37.32 25.37 11.58
C ASP A 237 36.04 25.06 12.37
N GLY A 238 35.43 23.88 12.17
CA GLY A 238 34.21 23.50 12.90
C GLY A 238 34.46 23.14 14.36
N GLY A 239 35.72 22.98 14.77
CA GLY A 239 36.08 22.68 16.15
C GLY A 239 36.07 21.19 16.44
N ALA A 240 35.34 20.74 17.45
CA ALA A 240 35.10 19.32 17.71
C ALA A 240 33.60 19.08 17.72
N GLY A 241 33.18 17.86 17.35
CA GLY A 241 31.78 17.57 17.12
C GLY A 241 31.62 16.95 15.73
N ASN A 242 30.39 16.90 15.26
CA ASN A 242 30.03 16.56 13.88
C ASN A 242 29.42 17.80 13.23
N ASP A 243 30.27 18.56 12.55
CA ASP A 243 29.96 19.91 12.10
C ASP A 243 29.42 19.92 10.66
N VAL A 244 28.54 20.88 10.34
CA VAL A 244 27.94 21.00 9.00
C VAL A 244 28.16 22.39 8.40
N LEU A 245 28.63 22.42 7.15
CA LEU A 245 28.59 23.61 6.29
C LEU A 245 27.37 23.53 5.37
N LYS A 246 26.41 24.44 5.57
CA LYS A 246 25.22 24.59 4.72
C LYS A 246 25.41 25.71 3.71
N ILE A 247 25.23 25.41 2.43
CA ILE A 247 25.36 26.34 1.31
C ILE A 247 24.00 26.44 0.62
N TYR A 248 23.40 27.64 0.63
CA TYR A 248 22.16 27.93 -0.10
C TYR A 248 22.51 28.63 -1.41
N ALA A 249 22.48 27.90 -2.53
CA ALA A 249 22.80 28.43 -3.85
C ALA A 249 21.59 29.16 -4.47
N ALA A 250 21.85 30.12 -5.36
CA ALA A 250 20.80 30.64 -6.23
C ALA A 250 20.41 29.56 -7.26
N GLY A 251 19.16 29.59 -7.75
CA GLY A 251 18.67 28.56 -8.67
C GLY A 251 19.45 28.46 -9.99
N ASP A 252 20.08 29.56 -10.44
CA ASP A 252 20.91 29.61 -11.65
C ASP A 252 22.41 29.41 -11.40
N ASP A 253 22.84 29.21 -10.15
CA ASP A 253 24.23 28.93 -9.82
C ASP A 253 24.63 27.54 -10.28
N ASN A 254 25.74 27.42 -11.00
CA ASN A 254 26.32 26.12 -11.32
C ASN A 254 27.13 25.59 -10.12
N LEU A 255 26.72 24.46 -9.55
CA LEU A 255 27.38 23.87 -8.38
C LEU A 255 28.83 23.42 -8.64
N SER A 256 29.24 23.18 -9.88
CA SER A 256 30.63 22.89 -10.23
C SER A 256 31.59 24.07 -9.98
N GLN A 257 31.06 25.27 -9.70
CA GLN A 257 31.81 26.48 -9.40
C GLN A 257 31.83 26.80 -7.90
N THR A 258 31.30 25.90 -7.06
CA THR A 258 31.33 26.08 -5.60
C THR A 258 32.77 26.09 -5.10
N GLU A 259 33.14 27.15 -4.39
CA GLU A 259 34.41 27.27 -3.69
C GLU A 259 34.18 27.02 -2.19
N PHE A 260 35.03 26.21 -1.55
CA PHE A 260 34.83 25.80 -0.14
C PHE A 260 35.72 26.54 0.87
N GLY A 261 36.59 27.45 0.43
CA GLY A 261 37.59 28.06 1.31
C GLY A 261 38.57 27.03 1.89
N THR A 262 39.11 27.33 3.07
CA THR A 262 39.91 26.38 3.87
C THR A 262 39.02 25.78 4.94
N LEU A 263 38.77 24.47 4.85
CA LEU A 263 37.99 23.71 5.84
C LEU A 263 38.92 22.92 6.77
N SER A 264 38.56 22.85 8.06
CA SER A 264 39.15 21.98 9.07
C SER A 264 38.06 21.55 10.05
N ASN A 265 38.08 20.31 10.51
CA ASN A 265 37.04 19.76 11.41
C ASN A 265 35.61 20.11 10.96
N VAL A 266 35.31 19.91 9.67
CA VAL A 266 33.96 20.02 9.13
C VAL A 266 33.69 18.70 8.44
N GLU A 267 32.75 17.94 8.99
CA GLU A 267 32.47 16.57 8.53
C GLU A 267 31.46 16.57 7.39
N ASN A 268 30.49 17.49 7.40
CA ASN A 268 29.36 17.44 6.47
C ASN A 268 29.24 18.72 5.65
N ILE A 269 29.01 18.56 4.35
CA ILE A 269 28.64 19.63 3.43
C ILE A 269 27.22 19.39 2.96
N TYR A 270 26.37 20.39 3.09
CA TYR A 270 24.99 20.39 2.59
C TYR A 270 24.83 21.54 1.60
N ILE A 271 24.41 21.24 0.37
CA ILE A 271 24.15 22.23 -0.66
C ILE A 271 22.69 22.16 -1.05
N ASN A 272 21.98 23.26 -0.89
CA ASN A 272 20.60 23.40 -1.31
C ASN A 272 20.50 24.24 -2.59
N ASN A 273 19.68 23.77 -3.53
CA ASN A 273 19.39 24.42 -4.80
C ASN A 273 20.61 24.51 -5.75
N GLY A 274 20.44 25.14 -6.91
CA GLY A 274 21.46 25.31 -7.94
C GLY A 274 21.34 24.32 -9.09
N VAL A 275 22.16 24.50 -10.12
CA VAL A 275 22.20 23.70 -11.34
C VAL A 275 23.30 22.65 -11.26
N LEU A 276 22.95 21.39 -11.52
CA LEU A 276 23.89 20.27 -11.63
C LEU A 276 24.47 20.19 -13.04
N PHE A 277 25.64 20.82 -13.26
CA PHE A 277 26.33 20.74 -14.56
C PHE A 277 27.85 20.83 -14.43
N GLY A 278 28.60 19.88 -14.99
CA GLY A 278 30.07 19.86 -14.90
C GLY A 278 30.57 19.07 -13.68
N THR A 279 31.73 19.39 -13.12
CA THR A 279 32.36 18.59 -12.05
C THR A 279 32.48 19.34 -10.74
N LEU A 280 31.88 18.81 -9.67
CA LEU A 280 32.16 19.21 -8.29
C LEU A 280 33.13 18.20 -7.66
N ASP A 281 34.31 18.66 -7.25
CA ASP A 281 35.35 17.82 -6.67
C ASP A 281 35.54 18.13 -5.19
N VAL A 282 35.05 17.22 -4.34
CA VAL A 282 35.13 17.28 -2.87
C VAL A 282 36.10 16.23 -2.30
N SER A 283 36.68 15.40 -3.17
CA SER A 283 37.59 14.31 -2.80
C SER A 283 38.87 14.77 -2.07
N GLY A 284 39.27 16.04 -2.28
CA GLY A 284 40.43 16.65 -1.64
C GLY A 284 40.15 17.34 -0.31
N LEU A 285 38.88 17.46 0.10
CA LEU A 285 38.50 18.15 1.33
C LEU A 285 38.75 17.24 2.53
N THR A 286 39.80 17.54 3.29
CA THR A 286 40.24 16.72 4.41
C THR A 286 39.30 16.91 5.61
N GLY A 287 38.87 15.82 6.24
CA GLY A 287 37.92 15.86 7.37
C GLY A 287 36.45 15.74 6.94
N VAL A 288 36.11 16.13 5.71
CA VAL A 288 34.76 15.96 5.17
C VAL A 288 34.47 14.48 4.92
N THR A 289 33.42 13.96 5.55
CA THR A 289 32.93 12.58 5.48
C THR A 289 31.59 12.47 4.77
N GLY A 290 30.82 13.54 4.61
CA GLY A 290 29.50 13.50 3.98
C GLY A 290 29.21 14.71 3.10
N ILE A 291 28.57 14.48 1.96
CA ILE A 291 28.10 15.53 1.04
C ILE A 291 26.63 15.29 0.68
N ALA A 292 25.79 16.28 0.92
CA ALA A 292 24.37 16.27 0.59
C ALA A 292 24.04 17.33 -0.47
N LEU A 293 23.34 16.91 -1.52
CA LEU A 293 22.72 17.79 -2.52
C LEU A 293 21.21 17.70 -2.36
N ASP A 294 20.55 18.84 -2.14
CA ASP A 294 19.13 18.90 -1.84
C ASP A 294 18.40 19.92 -2.73
N SER A 295 17.35 19.45 -3.39
CA SER A 295 16.45 20.25 -4.20
C SER A 295 17.15 21.11 -5.25
N PRO A 296 18.13 20.58 -6.02
CA PRO A 296 18.67 21.30 -7.17
C PRO A 296 17.58 21.57 -8.21
N GLN A 297 17.88 22.42 -9.18
CA GLN A 297 17.03 22.55 -10.37
C GLN A 297 17.01 21.22 -11.13
N GLU A 298 15.83 20.86 -11.63
CA GLU A 298 15.59 19.68 -12.47
C GLU A 298 16.59 19.63 -13.64
N MET A 299 17.22 18.48 -13.82
CA MET A 299 18.22 18.25 -14.87
C MET A 299 17.51 17.97 -16.21
N LYS A 300 18.01 18.54 -17.30
CA LYS A 300 17.44 18.31 -18.63
C LYS A 300 18.08 17.09 -19.29
N ASP A 301 17.40 16.54 -20.29
CA ASP A 301 17.95 15.50 -21.17
C ASP A 301 19.34 15.91 -21.71
N GLY A 302 20.31 15.02 -21.50
CA GLY A 302 21.70 15.20 -21.90
C GLY A 302 22.56 16.06 -20.96
N ASP A 303 22.02 16.63 -19.87
CA ASP A 303 22.84 17.25 -18.84
C ASP A 303 23.67 16.19 -18.09
N THR A 304 24.90 16.55 -17.69
CA THR A 304 25.77 15.66 -16.92
C THR A 304 26.45 16.43 -15.80
N PHE A 305 26.39 15.88 -14.60
CA PHE A 305 27.06 16.38 -13.41
C PHE A 305 27.90 15.30 -12.76
N THR A 306 29.20 15.53 -12.61
CA THR A 306 30.11 14.63 -11.92
C THR A 306 30.35 15.10 -10.50
N LEU A 307 30.01 14.27 -9.52
CA LEU A 307 30.41 14.44 -8.12
C LEU A 307 31.60 13.53 -7.83
N LYS A 308 32.76 14.12 -7.55
CA LYS A 308 33.96 13.36 -7.15
C LYS A 308 34.13 13.39 -5.65
N THR A 309 34.05 12.21 -5.04
CA THR A 309 34.26 12.01 -3.62
C THR A 309 35.53 11.18 -3.37
N ALA A 310 35.98 11.16 -2.12
CA ALA A 310 36.91 10.14 -1.63
C ALA A 310 36.13 8.87 -1.25
N SER A 311 36.80 7.72 -1.17
CA SER A 311 36.13 6.43 -0.91
C SER A 311 35.36 6.34 0.42
N GLU A 312 35.75 7.16 1.41
CA GLU A 312 35.13 7.21 2.75
C GLU A 312 34.01 8.26 2.84
N GLN A 313 33.85 9.08 1.81
CA GLN A 313 32.82 10.12 1.77
C GLN A 313 31.47 9.54 1.34
N THR A 314 30.44 9.74 2.15
CA THR A 314 29.07 9.39 1.83
C THR A 314 28.42 10.48 0.98
N VAL A 315 27.46 10.08 0.14
CA VAL A 315 26.68 10.99 -0.70
C VAL A 315 25.22 10.92 -0.31
N SER A 316 24.55 12.05 -0.18
CA SER A 316 23.11 12.14 -0.04
C SER A 316 22.54 12.98 -1.18
N LEU A 317 21.54 12.45 -1.87
CA LEU A 317 20.82 13.10 -2.94
C LEU A 317 19.35 13.19 -2.52
N ALA A 318 18.83 14.40 -2.42
CA ALA A 318 17.44 14.66 -2.12
C ALA A 318 16.81 15.52 -3.22
N LYS A 319 15.68 15.08 -3.76
CA LYS A 319 14.91 15.83 -4.78
C LYS A 319 15.74 16.16 -6.01
N VAL A 320 16.59 15.22 -6.40
CA VAL A 320 17.39 15.29 -7.63
C VAL A 320 16.60 14.60 -8.72
N THR A 321 15.96 15.39 -9.58
CA THR A 321 15.01 14.90 -10.59
C THR A 321 15.38 15.32 -12.01
N GLY A 322 14.83 14.63 -13.00
CA GLY A 322 14.85 15.01 -14.41
C GLY A 322 15.41 13.92 -15.34
N GLU A 323 15.80 14.29 -16.55
CA GLU A 323 16.25 13.35 -17.61
C GLU A 323 17.79 13.36 -17.79
N GLY A 324 18.52 14.02 -16.89
CA GLY A 324 19.98 14.14 -16.93
C GLY A 324 20.73 12.96 -16.28
N THR A 325 22.05 13.10 -16.12
CA THR A 325 22.91 12.09 -15.47
C THR A 325 23.74 12.67 -14.33
N VAL A 326 23.67 12.05 -13.16
CA VAL A 326 24.61 12.27 -12.06
C VAL A 326 25.67 11.17 -12.08
N GLU A 327 26.91 11.54 -12.38
CA GLU A 327 28.07 10.65 -12.33
C GLU A 327 28.71 10.69 -10.94
N LEU A 328 28.74 9.56 -10.23
CA LEU A 328 29.40 9.41 -8.94
C LEU A 328 30.79 8.78 -9.11
N TYR A 329 31.82 9.51 -8.68
CA TYR A 329 33.20 9.01 -8.67
C TYR A 329 33.63 8.64 -7.25
N ASP A 330 34.09 7.41 -7.08
CA ASP A 330 34.52 6.76 -5.83
C ASP A 330 33.50 6.69 -4.67
N ALA A 331 32.25 7.08 -4.90
CA ALA A 331 31.16 6.84 -3.95
C ALA A 331 30.88 5.35 -3.76
N SER A 332 30.70 4.94 -2.50
CA SER A 332 30.35 3.56 -2.11
C SER A 332 29.13 3.46 -1.19
N ASP A 333 28.67 4.58 -0.62
CA ASP A 333 27.45 4.67 0.20
C ASP A 333 26.68 5.93 -0.22
N VAL A 334 25.46 5.73 -0.73
CA VAL A 334 24.60 6.77 -1.29
C VAL A 334 23.22 6.69 -0.64
N THR A 335 22.75 7.82 -0.12
CA THR A 335 21.38 7.99 0.39
C THR A 335 20.53 8.75 -0.63
N LEU A 336 19.30 8.29 -0.87
CA LEU A 336 18.33 8.82 -1.81
C LEU A 336 17.06 9.25 -1.06
N ASN A 337 16.42 10.32 -1.51
CA ASN A 337 15.14 10.82 -1.00
C ASN A 337 14.42 11.61 -2.10
N GLY A 338 13.40 11.03 -2.74
CA GLY A 338 12.72 11.69 -3.87
C GLY A 338 13.62 11.87 -5.09
N VAL A 339 14.47 10.89 -5.40
CA VAL A 339 15.40 10.96 -6.54
C VAL A 339 14.77 10.28 -7.75
N ASP A 340 14.77 10.97 -8.90
CA ASP A 340 14.26 10.48 -10.19
C ASP A 340 15.21 10.89 -11.31
N ILE A 341 16.28 10.10 -11.52
CA ILE A 341 17.39 10.48 -12.41
C ILE A 341 18.21 9.25 -12.85
N LYS A 342 19.01 9.42 -13.90
CA LYS A 342 20.09 8.47 -14.19
C LYS A 342 21.27 8.66 -13.25
N LEU A 343 21.61 7.61 -12.51
CA LEU A 343 22.77 7.55 -11.63
C LEU A 343 23.87 6.69 -12.27
N ASP A 344 24.99 7.30 -12.65
CA ASP A 344 26.12 6.57 -13.24
C ASP A 344 27.28 6.44 -12.25
N LEU A 345 27.63 5.20 -11.90
CA LEU A 345 28.88 4.93 -11.20
C LEU A 345 30.04 5.00 -12.18
N ALA A 346 30.69 6.16 -12.21
CA ALA A 346 31.97 6.35 -12.88
C ALA A 346 33.14 5.73 -12.09
N SER A 347 32.90 5.36 -10.83
CA SER A 347 33.88 4.74 -9.93
C SER A 347 34.24 3.30 -10.33
N LYS A 348 35.45 2.86 -9.97
CA LYS A 348 35.90 1.47 -10.19
C LYS A 348 35.52 0.52 -9.07
N GLY A 349 34.67 0.95 -8.12
CA GLY A 349 34.22 0.15 -7.00
C GLY A 349 33.49 -1.12 -7.46
N THR A 350 33.60 -2.19 -6.68
CA THR A 350 32.88 -3.44 -6.96
C THR A 350 31.56 -3.56 -6.20
N ALA A 351 31.31 -2.65 -5.26
CA ALA A 351 30.12 -2.64 -4.42
C ALA A 351 29.62 -1.21 -4.21
N LEU A 352 28.31 -1.06 -4.10
CA LEU A 352 27.61 0.18 -3.75
C LEU A 352 26.52 -0.14 -2.73
N LYS A 353 26.41 0.69 -1.70
CA LYS A 353 25.27 0.72 -0.80
C LYS A 353 24.33 1.85 -1.20
N LEU A 354 23.05 1.52 -1.37
CA LEU A 354 21.96 2.46 -1.61
C LEU A 354 21.02 2.44 -0.39
N THR A 355 20.68 3.62 0.11
CA THR A 355 19.71 3.78 1.20
C THR A 355 18.62 4.73 0.72
N THR A 356 17.33 4.39 0.83
CA THR A 356 16.25 5.38 0.66
C THR A 356 15.82 5.90 2.03
N THR A 357 15.39 7.15 2.06
CA THR A 357 14.79 7.79 3.24
C THR A 357 13.63 8.68 2.82
N GLY A 358 12.48 8.55 3.46
CA GLY A 358 11.39 9.54 3.44
C GLY A 358 10.49 9.59 2.19
N GLU A 359 11.04 9.74 0.98
CA GLU A 359 10.28 9.77 -0.29
C GLU A 359 10.82 8.71 -1.27
N GLN A 360 9.91 8.08 -2.04
CA GLN A 360 10.22 7.09 -3.10
C GLN A 360 11.32 7.61 -4.03
N SER A 361 12.18 6.71 -4.51
CA SER A 361 13.19 7.04 -5.51
C SER A 361 13.18 6.05 -6.67
N ASP A 362 13.31 6.56 -7.89
CA ASP A 362 13.32 5.80 -9.13
C ASP A 362 14.62 6.14 -9.89
N ILE A 363 15.46 5.16 -10.20
CA ILE A 363 16.77 5.44 -10.83
C ILE A 363 17.06 4.55 -12.03
N GLU A 364 17.64 5.14 -13.08
CA GLU A 364 18.38 4.36 -14.09
C GLU A 364 19.83 4.20 -13.59
N LEU A 365 20.22 2.98 -13.24
CA LEU A 365 21.57 2.69 -12.73
C LEU A 365 22.52 2.33 -13.88
N ALA A 366 23.48 3.22 -14.13
CA ALA A 366 24.60 2.99 -15.02
C ALA A 366 25.91 2.76 -14.25
N ASN A 367 26.89 2.16 -14.92
CA ASN A 367 28.21 1.93 -14.36
C ASN A 367 29.27 2.00 -15.46
N THR A 368 29.57 3.22 -15.90
CA THR A 368 30.66 3.51 -16.85
C THR A 368 32.02 3.09 -16.29
N GLY A 369 32.17 2.99 -14.96
CA GLY A 369 33.35 2.45 -14.29
C GLY A 369 33.60 0.94 -14.52
N GLY A 370 32.55 0.19 -14.85
CA GLY A 370 32.59 -1.18 -15.38
C GLY A 370 32.85 -2.30 -14.38
N ASN A 371 32.91 -2.02 -13.06
CA ASN A 371 33.31 -3.01 -12.06
C ASN A 371 32.25 -3.37 -11.01
N LEU A 372 31.14 -2.64 -10.93
CA LEU A 372 30.06 -2.92 -9.98
C LEU A 372 29.59 -4.37 -10.13
N ALA A 373 29.65 -5.11 -9.02
CA ALA A 373 29.28 -6.51 -8.92
C ALA A 373 28.26 -6.80 -7.81
N SER A 374 28.10 -5.86 -6.87
CA SER A 374 27.21 -6.00 -5.72
C SER A 374 26.48 -4.69 -5.40
N LEU A 375 25.19 -4.79 -5.12
CA LEU A 375 24.40 -3.76 -4.46
C LEU A 375 23.98 -4.25 -3.07
N THR A 376 24.05 -3.36 -2.09
CA THR A 376 23.36 -3.51 -0.80
C THR A 376 22.31 -2.41 -0.73
N ILE A 377 21.05 -2.78 -0.50
CA ILE A 377 19.93 -1.86 -0.49
C ILE A 377 19.32 -1.86 0.92
N VAL A 378 19.05 -0.67 1.43
CA VAL A 378 18.31 -0.45 2.68
C VAL A 378 17.23 0.59 2.37
N ALA A 379 16.06 0.11 1.96
CA ALA A 379 14.97 0.98 1.51
C ALA A 379 13.86 1.06 2.58
N ASP A 380 13.58 2.26 3.09
CA ASP A 380 12.44 2.49 4.01
C ASP A 380 11.15 2.87 3.26
N THR A 381 11.32 3.40 2.05
CA THR A 381 10.29 3.66 1.03
C THR A 381 10.66 2.97 -0.28
N ASP A 382 9.71 2.90 -1.20
CA ASP A 382 9.86 2.26 -2.51
C ASP A 382 11.12 2.74 -3.26
N LEU A 383 11.82 1.78 -3.86
CA LEU A 383 13.00 1.99 -4.71
C LEU A 383 12.87 1.21 -6.01
N GLU A 384 12.77 1.90 -7.13
CA GLU A 384 12.88 1.31 -8.47
C GLU A 384 14.29 1.51 -9.05
N ILE A 385 14.88 0.43 -9.54
CA ILE A 385 16.19 0.45 -10.23
C ILE A 385 16.05 -0.19 -11.60
N ILE A 386 16.18 0.62 -12.65
CA ILE A 386 16.32 0.14 -14.03
C ILE A 386 17.80 -0.04 -14.35
N GLU A 387 18.21 -1.24 -14.78
CA GLU A 387 19.61 -1.57 -15.00
C GLU A 387 19.85 -2.45 -16.25
N SER A 388 21.07 -2.34 -16.79
CA SER A 388 21.55 -3.19 -17.89
C SER A 388 23.06 -3.45 -17.72
N LEU A 389 23.44 -4.00 -16.57
CA LEU A 389 24.79 -4.17 -16.07
C LEU A 389 25.17 -5.66 -15.97
N PRO A 390 25.79 -6.27 -17.02
CA PRO A 390 26.21 -7.68 -16.99
C PRO A 390 27.19 -8.05 -15.85
N GLY A 391 27.84 -7.04 -15.26
CA GLY A 391 28.76 -7.20 -14.14
C GLY A 391 28.07 -7.31 -12.79
N LEU A 392 26.86 -6.75 -12.64
CA LEU A 392 26.10 -6.77 -11.40
C LEU A 392 25.50 -8.17 -11.21
N LYS A 393 25.82 -8.80 -10.09
CA LYS A 393 25.42 -10.20 -9.83
C LYS A 393 24.80 -10.43 -8.47
N ASN A 394 25.03 -9.52 -7.52
CA ASN A 394 24.54 -9.67 -6.16
C ASN A 394 23.74 -8.42 -5.81
N ILE A 395 22.51 -8.59 -5.38
CA ILE A 395 21.65 -7.54 -4.87
C ILE A 395 21.08 -8.06 -3.55
N ASP A 396 21.43 -7.40 -2.45
CA ASP A 396 20.94 -7.72 -1.12
C ASP A 396 20.14 -6.54 -0.58
N ALA A 397 18.82 -6.68 -0.64
CA ALA A 397 17.82 -5.75 -0.10
C ALA A 397 17.20 -6.26 1.21
N SER A 398 17.81 -7.26 1.86
CA SER A 398 17.15 -7.96 2.97
C SER A 398 16.98 -7.17 4.27
N SER A 399 17.43 -5.93 4.29
CA SER A 399 17.19 -4.97 5.38
C SER A 399 16.15 -3.89 5.00
N SER A 400 15.60 -3.94 3.78
CA SER A 400 14.56 -3.02 3.32
C SER A 400 13.21 -3.34 3.94
N THR A 401 12.42 -2.29 4.19
CA THR A 401 11.02 -2.37 4.61
C THR A 401 10.06 -1.81 3.56
N GLY A 402 10.54 -0.95 2.67
CA GLY A 402 9.81 -0.53 1.47
C GLY A 402 10.09 -1.47 0.29
N ASP A 403 9.29 -1.33 -0.75
CA ASP A 403 9.30 -2.21 -1.92
C ASP A 403 10.56 -1.95 -2.77
N VAL A 404 11.23 -3.03 -3.20
CA VAL A 404 12.41 -2.94 -4.08
C VAL A 404 12.10 -3.57 -5.43
N THR A 405 12.11 -2.75 -6.46
CA THR A 405 11.99 -3.18 -7.85
C THR A 405 13.34 -3.16 -8.55
N ILE A 406 13.74 -4.30 -9.11
CA ILE A 406 14.92 -4.43 -9.97
C ILE A 406 14.46 -4.78 -11.39
N ASP A 407 14.55 -3.80 -12.30
CA ASP A 407 14.33 -4.03 -13.73
C ASP A 407 15.66 -4.36 -14.44
N ALA A 408 15.89 -5.65 -14.63
CA ALA A 408 17.03 -6.19 -15.38
C ALA A 408 16.66 -6.60 -16.81
N SER A 409 15.51 -6.16 -17.32
CA SER A 409 15.00 -6.50 -18.67
C SER A 409 15.88 -5.96 -19.80
N GLY A 410 16.70 -4.95 -19.52
CA GLY A 410 17.65 -4.37 -20.47
C GLY A 410 18.93 -5.18 -20.68
N LEU A 411 19.20 -6.21 -19.86
CA LEU A 411 20.45 -6.97 -19.92
C LEU A 411 20.68 -7.60 -21.31
N PRO A 412 21.91 -7.54 -21.86
CA PRO A 412 22.26 -8.18 -23.13
C PRO A 412 22.52 -9.69 -23.01
N SER A 413 22.72 -10.19 -21.79
CA SER A 413 22.91 -11.61 -21.46
C SER A 413 22.66 -11.86 -19.99
N ASP A 414 22.17 -13.04 -19.65
CA ASP A 414 22.01 -13.52 -18.27
C ASP A 414 23.30 -13.31 -17.43
N ASN A 415 23.13 -12.68 -16.26
CA ASN A 415 24.19 -12.38 -15.30
C ASN A 415 24.28 -13.41 -14.16
N HIS A 416 23.35 -14.36 -14.08
CA HIS A 416 23.15 -15.30 -12.97
C HIS A 416 22.94 -14.57 -11.64
N LEU A 417 21.87 -13.80 -11.56
CA LEU A 417 21.56 -12.91 -10.46
C LEU A 417 21.41 -13.66 -9.14
N THR A 418 22.04 -13.16 -8.10
CA THR A 418 21.70 -13.44 -6.70
C THR A 418 20.94 -12.25 -6.16
N PHE A 419 19.65 -12.44 -5.87
CA PHE A 419 18.78 -11.43 -5.31
C PHE A 419 18.24 -11.92 -3.96
N LYS A 420 18.22 -11.02 -2.97
CA LYS A 420 17.56 -11.26 -1.70
C LYS A 420 16.75 -10.02 -1.33
N GLY A 421 15.43 -10.13 -1.34
CA GLY A 421 14.53 -9.05 -0.96
C GLY A 421 14.32 -8.90 0.54
N GLY A 422 13.65 -7.81 0.91
CA GLY A 422 13.33 -7.33 2.24
C GLY A 422 11.89 -7.64 2.63
N ALA A 423 11.27 -6.76 3.43
CA ALA A 423 9.89 -6.92 3.89
C ALA A 423 8.85 -6.16 3.07
N GLY A 424 9.26 -5.45 2.03
CA GLY A 424 8.33 -4.89 1.04
C GLY A 424 7.79 -5.98 0.11
N GLU A 425 6.92 -5.60 -0.82
CA GLU A 425 6.49 -6.42 -1.95
C GLU A 425 7.52 -6.28 -3.08
N ASP A 426 8.54 -7.14 -3.11
CA ASP A 426 9.69 -6.95 -3.98
C ASP A 426 9.45 -7.51 -5.40
N MET A 427 10.04 -6.86 -6.40
CA MET A 427 9.90 -7.24 -7.81
C MET A 427 11.25 -7.39 -8.51
N VAL A 428 11.39 -8.47 -9.29
CA VAL A 428 12.52 -8.64 -10.22
C VAL A 428 12.02 -8.92 -11.64
N ILE A 429 12.47 -8.10 -12.60
CA ILE A 429 12.09 -8.21 -14.01
C ILE A 429 13.25 -8.77 -14.83
N PHE A 430 12.99 -9.85 -15.57
CA PHE A 430 13.98 -10.53 -16.42
C PHE A 430 13.71 -10.35 -17.91
N ALA A 431 14.78 -10.16 -18.67
CA ALA A 431 14.75 -10.25 -20.13
C ALA A 431 14.45 -11.69 -20.61
N GLU A 432 14.02 -11.83 -21.87
CA GLU A 432 13.67 -13.13 -22.49
C GLU A 432 14.81 -14.15 -22.32
N GLY A 433 14.54 -15.25 -21.61
CA GLY A 433 15.46 -16.37 -21.43
C GLY A 433 16.57 -16.14 -20.40
N HIS A 434 16.49 -15.07 -19.60
CA HIS A 434 17.50 -14.76 -18.58
C HIS A 434 17.21 -15.36 -17.21
N LEU A 435 15.96 -15.72 -16.90
CA LEU A 435 15.68 -16.48 -15.70
C LEU A 435 16.07 -17.95 -15.90
N THR A 436 17.09 -18.41 -15.19
CA THR A 436 17.64 -19.76 -15.25
C THR A 436 17.80 -20.40 -13.87
N ALA A 437 18.16 -21.68 -13.83
CA ALA A 437 18.43 -22.38 -12.57
C ALA A 437 19.79 -22.01 -11.95
N ASN A 438 20.58 -21.13 -12.58
CA ASN A 438 21.81 -20.60 -12.01
C ASN A 438 21.57 -19.34 -11.18
N ASP A 439 20.42 -18.69 -11.37
CA ASP A 439 19.96 -17.58 -10.54
C ASP A 439 19.61 -18.07 -9.14
N ASN A 440 19.88 -17.24 -8.14
CA ASN A 440 19.60 -17.51 -6.75
C ASN A 440 18.74 -16.39 -6.19
N LEU A 441 17.43 -16.53 -6.34
CA LEU A 441 16.44 -15.52 -5.98
C LEU A 441 15.72 -15.93 -4.70
N ASP A 442 15.60 -14.98 -3.79
CA ASP A 442 14.86 -15.08 -2.54
C ASP A 442 14.07 -13.76 -2.37
N GLY A 443 12.75 -13.79 -2.53
CA GLY A 443 11.94 -12.56 -2.46
C GLY A 443 11.91 -11.96 -1.06
N GLY A 444 11.91 -12.78 -0.02
CA GLY A 444 11.86 -12.31 1.36
C GLY A 444 10.54 -12.72 2.03
N PRO A 445 10.16 -12.08 3.15
CA PRO A 445 8.80 -12.15 3.65
C PRO A 445 7.82 -11.32 2.80
N ASN A 446 6.53 -11.60 2.95
CA ASN A 446 5.40 -10.97 2.23
C ASN A 446 5.24 -11.48 0.79
N GLU A 447 4.64 -10.69 -0.10
CA GLU A 447 4.27 -11.14 -1.44
C GLU A 447 5.27 -10.59 -2.45
N ASP A 448 6.05 -11.48 -3.08
CA ASP A 448 7.08 -11.08 -4.02
C ASP A 448 6.79 -11.55 -5.45
N LEU A 449 7.28 -10.77 -6.42
CA LEU A 449 7.00 -10.94 -7.84
C LEU A 449 8.26 -11.21 -8.68
N ILE A 450 8.15 -12.20 -9.57
CA ILE A 450 9.04 -12.33 -10.73
C ILE A 450 8.26 -11.98 -11.99
N LEU A 451 8.75 -11.01 -12.79
CA LEU A 451 8.23 -10.75 -14.13
C LEU A 451 9.20 -11.26 -15.20
N VAL A 452 8.69 -12.02 -16.17
CA VAL A 452 9.49 -12.57 -17.27
C VAL A 452 8.96 -12.13 -18.63
N LEU A 453 9.89 -11.88 -19.57
CA LEU A 453 9.58 -11.59 -20.97
C LEU A 453 9.66 -12.84 -21.87
N ASP A 454 9.63 -14.03 -21.28
CA ASP A 454 9.80 -15.32 -21.94
C ASP A 454 8.59 -15.73 -22.78
N LYS A 455 8.82 -15.96 -24.08
CA LYS A 455 7.83 -16.61 -24.96
C LYS A 455 7.77 -18.13 -24.78
N VAL A 456 8.79 -18.70 -24.15
CA VAL A 456 8.87 -20.13 -23.80
C VAL A 456 9.36 -20.22 -22.37
N MET A 457 8.49 -20.65 -21.47
CA MET A 457 8.76 -20.64 -20.04
C MET A 457 9.94 -21.53 -19.62
N ASN A 458 10.85 -20.97 -18.82
CA ASN A 458 11.90 -21.72 -18.15
C ASN A 458 11.47 -22.14 -16.73
N TYR A 459 10.72 -23.24 -16.63
CA TYR A 459 10.27 -23.75 -15.33
C TYR A 459 11.42 -24.12 -14.38
N ALA A 460 12.62 -24.43 -14.88
CA ALA A 460 13.74 -24.76 -14.00
C ALA A 460 14.26 -23.51 -13.24
N GLY A 461 14.27 -22.34 -13.89
CA GLY A 461 14.61 -21.08 -13.25
C GLY A 461 13.51 -20.62 -12.28
N ILE A 462 12.25 -20.63 -12.73
CA ILE A 462 11.10 -20.31 -11.87
C ILE A 462 11.13 -21.18 -10.61
N ASN A 463 11.26 -22.50 -10.74
CA ASN A 463 11.24 -23.41 -9.60
C ASN A 463 12.47 -23.31 -8.68
N ALA A 464 13.54 -22.64 -9.11
CA ALA A 464 14.73 -22.42 -8.28
C ALA A 464 14.56 -21.22 -7.34
N ALA A 465 13.70 -20.26 -7.69
CA ALA A 465 13.39 -19.10 -6.87
C ALA A 465 12.62 -19.48 -5.60
N LYS A 466 12.87 -18.75 -4.51
CA LYS A 466 12.26 -18.97 -3.19
C LYS A 466 11.52 -17.73 -2.74
N ASN A 467 10.45 -17.94 -1.96
CA ASN A 467 9.63 -16.86 -1.40
C ASN A 467 9.23 -15.87 -2.51
N PHE A 468 8.59 -16.42 -3.53
CA PHE A 468 7.93 -15.64 -4.57
C PHE A 468 6.54 -16.25 -4.70
N GLU A 469 5.53 -15.40 -4.60
CA GLU A 469 4.13 -15.78 -4.57
C GLU A 469 3.48 -15.54 -5.94
N GLU A 470 4.11 -14.69 -6.76
CA GLU A 470 3.60 -14.24 -8.04
C GLU A 470 4.57 -14.42 -9.23
N LEU A 471 3.98 -14.77 -10.37
CA LEU A 471 4.63 -14.78 -11.67
C LEU A 471 3.90 -13.85 -12.65
N GLY A 472 4.57 -12.77 -13.05
CA GLY A 472 4.13 -11.85 -14.09
C GLY A 472 4.67 -12.23 -15.46
N LEU A 473 3.86 -12.01 -16.50
CA LEU A 473 4.19 -12.31 -17.89
C LEU A 473 4.16 -11.03 -18.74
N GLY A 474 5.29 -10.69 -19.35
CA GLY A 474 5.42 -9.55 -20.26
C GLY A 474 5.54 -9.92 -21.75
N ALA A 475 5.18 -11.15 -22.13
CA ALA A 475 5.16 -11.60 -23.52
C ALA A 475 4.04 -12.60 -23.81
N ASP A 476 3.65 -12.72 -25.09
CA ASP A 476 2.73 -13.76 -25.57
C ASP A 476 3.29 -15.15 -25.25
N THR A 477 2.57 -15.94 -24.44
CA THR A 477 3.06 -17.24 -23.96
C THR A 477 1.93 -18.13 -23.44
N THR A 478 2.27 -19.37 -23.06
CA THR A 478 1.37 -20.26 -22.33
C THR A 478 2.13 -20.93 -21.19
N VAL A 479 1.58 -20.82 -19.98
CA VAL A 479 2.13 -21.38 -18.75
C VAL A 479 1.36 -22.63 -18.36
N ASP A 480 2.07 -23.73 -18.17
CA ASP A 480 1.55 -24.94 -17.55
C ASP A 480 1.81 -24.86 -16.04
N ILE A 481 0.77 -24.53 -15.27
CA ILE A 481 0.85 -24.33 -13.82
C ILE A 481 1.27 -25.61 -13.11
N ALA A 482 1.01 -26.80 -13.69
CA ALA A 482 1.44 -28.06 -13.10
C ALA A 482 2.96 -28.25 -13.07
N GLN A 483 3.72 -27.44 -13.82
CA GLN A 483 5.19 -27.45 -13.82
C GLN A 483 5.79 -26.48 -12.80
N ILE A 484 4.98 -25.64 -12.14
CA ILE A 484 5.40 -24.71 -11.10
C ILE A 484 5.21 -25.37 -9.73
N THR A 485 6.27 -25.38 -8.93
CA THR A 485 6.40 -26.20 -7.71
C THR A 485 6.98 -25.45 -6.52
N ASN A 486 7.36 -24.18 -6.69
CA ASN A 486 8.03 -23.34 -5.70
C ASN A 486 7.10 -22.47 -4.85
N GLY A 487 5.79 -22.68 -4.93
CA GLY A 487 4.82 -22.01 -4.06
C GLY A 487 4.01 -20.90 -4.71
N ILE A 488 4.39 -20.41 -5.90
CA ILE A 488 3.65 -19.40 -6.68
C ILE A 488 2.19 -19.83 -6.86
N GLN A 489 1.26 -18.94 -6.51
CA GLN A 489 -0.19 -19.14 -6.65
C GLN A 489 -0.87 -18.03 -7.45
N LYS A 490 -0.18 -16.90 -7.65
CA LYS A 490 -0.67 -15.73 -8.37
C LYS A 490 0.01 -15.64 -9.73
N PHE A 491 -0.77 -15.27 -10.73
CA PHE A 491 -0.28 -15.18 -12.10
C PHE A 491 -0.80 -13.91 -12.77
N GLY A 492 0.10 -13.05 -13.19
CA GLY A 492 -0.20 -11.79 -13.85
C GLY A 492 0.20 -11.78 -15.33
N ALA A 493 -0.49 -10.98 -16.13
CA ALA A 493 -0.06 -10.65 -17.49
C ALA A 493 -0.18 -9.14 -17.74
N LEU A 494 0.84 -8.58 -18.41
CA LEU A 494 0.77 -7.23 -18.94
C LEU A 494 -0.34 -7.15 -20.02
N GLY A 495 -0.92 -5.97 -20.19
CA GLY A 495 -1.98 -5.68 -21.13
C GLY A 495 -1.57 -5.88 -22.60
N GLY A 496 -2.55 -6.17 -23.45
CA GLY A 496 -2.32 -6.35 -24.89
C GLY A 496 -1.79 -7.73 -25.29
N LEU A 497 -1.41 -8.59 -24.35
CA LEU A 497 -0.80 -9.90 -24.60
C LEU A 497 -1.82 -11.02 -24.86
N THR A 498 -1.39 -12.07 -25.55
CA THR A 498 -2.10 -13.35 -25.67
C THR A 498 -1.47 -14.38 -24.75
N VAL A 499 -2.14 -14.67 -23.63
CA VAL A 499 -1.62 -15.55 -22.58
C VAL A 499 -2.56 -16.72 -22.30
N GLY A 500 -1.97 -17.91 -22.18
CA GLY A 500 -2.65 -19.12 -21.72
C GLY A 500 -2.14 -19.59 -20.36
N PHE A 501 -3.06 -20.04 -19.51
CA PHE A 501 -2.78 -20.75 -18.26
C PHE A 501 -3.40 -22.14 -18.34
N GLU A 502 -2.58 -23.19 -18.37
CA GLU A 502 -3.00 -24.58 -18.39
C GLU A 502 -2.85 -25.24 -17.02
N ASN A 503 -3.71 -26.22 -16.75
CA ASN A 503 -3.73 -26.99 -15.51
C ASN A 503 -3.90 -26.13 -14.24
N ALA A 504 -4.66 -25.04 -14.35
CA ALA A 504 -4.98 -24.15 -13.24
C ALA A 504 -5.73 -24.89 -12.10
N LEU A 505 -5.42 -24.51 -10.86
CA LEU A 505 -6.04 -25.00 -9.64
C LEU A 505 -7.06 -23.99 -9.12
N SER A 506 -8.06 -24.46 -8.38
CA SER A 506 -9.08 -23.60 -7.77
C SER A 506 -8.52 -22.58 -6.77
N THR A 507 -7.28 -22.78 -6.29
CA THR A 507 -6.59 -21.87 -5.37
C THR A 507 -5.80 -20.78 -6.08
N ASN A 508 -5.60 -20.89 -7.40
CA ASN A 508 -4.83 -19.89 -8.15
C ASN A 508 -5.64 -18.62 -8.35
N LYS A 509 -4.93 -17.48 -8.37
CA LYS A 509 -5.47 -16.16 -8.71
C LYS A 509 -4.80 -15.66 -9.98
N PHE A 510 -5.59 -15.04 -10.85
CA PHE A 510 -5.13 -14.55 -12.15
C PHE A 510 -5.35 -13.05 -12.27
N PHE A 511 -4.27 -12.28 -12.33
CA PHE A 511 -4.28 -10.83 -12.51
C PHE A 511 -4.19 -10.49 -14.00
N ILE A 512 -5.06 -9.57 -14.44
CA ILE A 512 -5.16 -9.15 -15.83
C ILE A 512 -4.95 -7.64 -15.88
N VAL A 513 -4.04 -7.21 -16.77
CA VAL A 513 -3.58 -5.81 -16.89
C VAL A 513 -2.91 -5.36 -15.58
N TYR A 514 -1.79 -6.00 -15.31
CA TYR A 514 -1.05 -5.99 -14.03
C TYR A 514 0.01 -4.87 -13.96
N LEU A 515 0.46 -4.48 -12.75
CA LEU A 515 1.62 -3.60 -12.47
C LEU A 515 1.56 -2.21 -13.08
N LYS A 516 0.46 -1.48 -12.85
CA LYS A 516 0.25 -0.14 -13.42
C LYS A 516 0.40 -0.05 -14.96
N ASP A 517 0.41 -1.19 -15.68
CA ASP A 517 0.58 -1.21 -17.13
C ASP A 517 -0.56 -0.43 -17.79
N THR A 518 -0.22 0.53 -18.63
CA THR A 518 -1.17 1.40 -19.34
C THR A 518 -1.77 0.75 -20.58
N SER A 519 -1.28 -0.42 -20.99
CA SER A 519 -1.71 -1.14 -22.19
C SER A 519 -3.08 -1.77 -22.02
N ASP A 520 -3.91 -1.66 -23.07
CA ASP A 520 -5.21 -2.31 -23.17
C ASP A 520 -5.20 -3.45 -24.19
N GLY A 521 -6.21 -4.31 -24.11
CA GLY A 521 -6.49 -5.38 -25.05
C GLY A 521 -5.95 -6.72 -24.57
N GLY A 522 -5.50 -7.54 -25.52
CA GLY A 522 -5.00 -8.89 -25.23
C GLY A 522 -6.11 -9.94 -25.07
N THR A 523 -5.70 -11.19 -24.91
CA THR A 523 -6.57 -12.34 -24.73
C THR A 523 -5.99 -13.25 -23.66
N ILE A 524 -6.82 -13.65 -22.69
CA ILE A 524 -6.45 -14.55 -21.61
C ILE A 524 -7.28 -15.82 -21.71
N SER A 525 -6.62 -16.97 -21.65
CA SER A 525 -7.28 -18.27 -21.55
C SER A 525 -6.81 -19.02 -20.31
N ILE A 526 -7.75 -19.45 -19.46
CA ILE A 526 -7.46 -20.22 -18.25
C ILE A 526 -8.15 -21.58 -18.38
N SER A 527 -7.36 -22.64 -18.36
CA SER A 527 -7.82 -24.01 -18.48
C SER A 527 -7.57 -24.75 -17.17
N ASN A 528 -8.64 -25.00 -16.43
CA ASN A 528 -8.59 -25.68 -15.16
C ASN A 528 -8.14 -27.13 -15.34
N LYS A 529 -7.33 -27.60 -14.39
CA LYS A 529 -6.99 -29.01 -14.27
C LYS A 529 -8.27 -29.82 -14.07
N VAL A 530 -8.30 -31.03 -14.63
CA VAL A 530 -9.45 -31.93 -14.47
C VAL A 530 -9.81 -32.13 -12.99
N GLY A 531 -11.04 -31.78 -12.63
CA GLY A 531 -11.57 -31.85 -11.27
C GLY A 531 -11.64 -30.50 -10.55
N GLU A 532 -10.90 -29.50 -11.03
CA GLU A 532 -10.96 -28.12 -10.55
C GLU A 532 -12.06 -27.37 -11.30
N THR A 533 -12.96 -26.71 -10.55
CA THR A 533 -14.14 -26.05 -11.13
C THR A 533 -14.31 -24.61 -10.66
N ALA A 534 -13.39 -24.10 -9.84
CA ALA A 534 -13.37 -22.70 -9.42
C ALA A 534 -12.21 -21.96 -10.09
N THR A 535 -12.42 -20.67 -10.41
CA THR A 535 -11.39 -19.79 -10.95
C THR A 535 -11.60 -18.38 -10.42
N THR A 536 -10.54 -17.73 -9.94
CA THR A 536 -10.56 -16.33 -9.51
C THR A 536 -9.75 -15.48 -10.49
N VAL A 537 -10.40 -14.46 -11.05
CA VAL A 537 -9.78 -13.49 -11.97
C VAL A 537 -9.89 -12.10 -11.37
N ILE A 538 -8.78 -11.38 -11.36
CA ILE A 538 -8.64 -10.03 -10.85
C ILE A 538 -8.31 -9.14 -12.03
N ILE A 539 -9.08 -8.08 -12.21
CA ILE A 539 -8.88 -7.05 -13.23
C ILE A 539 -8.59 -5.79 -12.45
N SER A 540 -7.30 -5.46 -12.36
CA SER A 540 -6.83 -4.32 -11.60
C SER A 540 -6.56 -3.15 -12.54
N ASN A 541 -6.93 -1.95 -12.12
CA ASN A 541 -6.58 -0.72 -12.81
C ASN A 541 -5.74 0.18 -11.92
N GLU A 542 -4.63 -0.33 -11.40
CA GLU A 542 -3.62 0.41 -10.62
C GLU A 542 -3.11 1.71 -11.29
N SER A 543 -3.48 1.96 -12.55
CA SER A 543 -3.34 3.24 -13.26
C SER A 543 -4.67 4.02 -13.27
N GLU A 544 -4.64 5.36 -13.28
CA GLU A 544 -5.84 6.24 -13.25
C GLU A 544 -6.94 6.04 -14.35
N GLY A 545 -6.80 5.08 -15.28
CA GLY A 545 -7.77 4.77 -16.33
C GLY A 545 -8.28 3.32 -16.30
N GLY A 546 -9.55 3.12 -16.68
CA GLY A 546 -10.18 1.80 -16.76
C GLY A 546 -9.54 0.90 -17.82
N LYS A 547 -9.52 -0.42 -17.57
CA LYS A 547 -8.83 -1.40 -18.41
C LYS A 547 -9.77 -2.20 -19.29
N THR A 548 -9.31 -2.53 -20.50
CA THR A 548 -10.08 -3.35 -21.43
C THR A 548 -9.36 -4.65 -21.77
N LEU A 549 -9.96 -5.80 -21.48
CA LEU A 549 -9.53 -7.10 -21.99
C LEU A 549 -10.33 -7.48 -23.24
N SER A 550 -9.66 -7.89 -24.33
CA SER A 550 -10.37 -8.26 -25.58
C SER A 550 -11.13 -9.59 -25.44
N GLU A 551 -10.53 -10.58 -24.77
CA GLU A 551 -11.15 -11.89 -24.58
C GLU A 551 -10.68 -12.57 -23.29
N LEU A 552 -11.63 -13.04 -22.48
CA LEU A 552 -11.41 -13.95 -21.36
C LEU A 552 -12.06 -15.29 -21.67
N THR A 553 -11.28 -16.37 -21.69
CA THR A 553 -11.79 -17.74 -21.90
C THR A 553 -11.53 -18.61 -20.69
N LEU A 554 -12.57 -19.19 -20.11
CA LEU A 554 -12.46 -20.07 -18.95
C LEU A 554 -12.90 -21.50 -19.32
N ASN A 555 -11.97 -22.44 -19.34
CA ASN A 555 -12.24 -23.85 -19.62
C ASN A 555 -12.29 -24.65 -18.33
N GLY A 556 -13.44 -25.28 -18.05
CA GLY A 556 -13.62 -26.15 -16.88
C GLY A 556 -14.07 -25.44 -15.61
N ALA A 557 -14.19 -24.11 -15.61
CA ALA A 557 -14.73 -23.33 -14.51
C ALA A 557 -16.27 -23.33 -14.54
N LEU A 558 -16.89 -23.59 -13.38
CA LEU A 558 -18.32 -23.41 -13.14
C LEU A 558 -18.58 -22.41 -12.01
N ASN A 559 -17.63 -22.24 -11.08
CA ASN A 559 -17.66 -21.21 -10.05
C ASN A 559 -16.59 -20.19 -10.41
N ILE A 560 -16.98 -18.95 -10.67
CA ILE A 560 -16.07 -17.93 -11.16
C ILE A 560 -16.18 -16.75 -10.19
N THR A 561 -15.03 -16.24 -9.76
CA THR A 561 -14.97 -14.96 -9.06
C THR A 561 -14.27 -13.96 -9.97
N LEU A 562 -14.94 -12.86 -10.27
CA LEU A 562 -14.37 -11.71 -10.97
C LEU A 562 -14.21 -10.57 -9.97
N ILE A 563 -12.99 -10.10 -9.78
CA ILE A 563 -12.68 -8.96 -8.92
C ILE A 563 -12.29 -7.80 -9.83
N SER A 564 -13.02 -6.69 -9.77
CA SER A 564 -12.72 -5.46 -10.51
C SER A 564 -12.28 -4.38 -9.53
N GLU A 565 -10.99 -4.09 -9.49
CA GLU A 565 -10.39 -3.19 -8.50
C GLU A 565 -9.67 -2.00 -9.13
N GLY A 566 -9.55 -0.92 -8.36
CA GLY A 566 -8.98 0.33 -8.81
C GLY A 566 -8.76 1.40 -7.74
N GLU A 567 -7.89 2.36 -8.04
CA GLU A 567 -7.60 3.52 -7.18
C GLU A 567 -8.82 4.47 -7.04
N SER A 568 -9.71 4.48 -8.03
CA SER A 568 -10.97 5.24 -7.96
C SER A 568 -12.17 4.40 -8.36
N SER A 569 -13.32 4.69 -7.75
CA SER A 569 -14.59 4.02 -8.07
C SER A 569 -15.27 4.56 -9.34
N SER A 570 -14.57 5.33 -10.18
CA SER A 570 -15.15 6.01 -11.36
C SER A 570 -14.58 5.56 -12.69
N VAL A 571 -13.67 4.58 -12.66
CA VAL A 571 -13.06 3.97 -13.83
C VAL A 571 -13.72 2.63 -14.13
N THR A 572 -13.96 2.36 -15.41
CA THR A 572 -14.65 1.15 -15.85
C THR A 572 -13.69 0.15 -16.48
N ASN A 573 -13.58 -1.02 -15.85
CA ASN A 573 -12.95 -2.18 -16.44
C ASN A 573 -13.93 -2.91 -17.37
N THR A 574 -13.43 -3.47 -18.46
CA THR A 574 -14.26 -4.09 -19.51
C THR A 574 -13.69 -5.42 -19.94
N ILE A 575 -14.52 -6.47 -19.95
CA ILE A 575 -14.25 -7.72 -20.67
C ILE A 575 -15.10 -7.70 -21.94
N GLN A 576 -14.49 -7.45 -23.10
CA GLN A 576 -15.24 -7.34 -24.36
C GLN A 576 -15.89 -8.65 -24.78
N LYS A 577 -15.19 -9.78 -24.54
CA LYS A 577 -15.69 -11.11 -24.85
C LYS A 577 -15.38 -12.05 -23.72
N PHE A 578 -16.42 -12.59 -23.09
CA PHE A 578 -16.29 -13.57 -22.02
C PHE A 578 -16.84 -14.93 -22.47
N ASN A 579 -15.97 -15.94 -22.53
CA ASN A 579 -16.35 -17.31 -22.86
C ASN A 579 -16.44 -18.15 -21.58
N ASN A 580 -17.54 -18.02 -20.84
CA ASN A 580 -17.92 -18.91 -19.73
C ASN A 580 -18.71 -20.14 -20.22
N LEU A 581 -18.83 -21.16 -19.37
CA LEU A 581 -19.71 -22.30 -19.63
C LEU A 581 -21.19 -21.98 -19.29
N ASP A 582 -22.13 -22.72 -19.87
CA ASP A 582 -23.53 -22.76 -19.43
C ASP A 582 -23.60 -23.07 -17.92
N ASN A 583 -24.61 -22.52 -17.24
CA ASN A 583 -24.85 -22.78 -15.81
C ASN A 583 -23.63 -22.44 -14.93
N SER A 584 -22.92 -21.37 -15.27
CA SER A 584 -21.86 -20.82 -14.42
C SER A 584 -22.46 -20.04 -13.26
N ALA A 585 -21.83 -20.12 -12.09
CA ALA A 585 -22.07 -19.26 -10.94
C ALA A 585 -20.92 -18.26 -10.85
N ILE A 586 -21.19 -17.00 -11.20
CA ILE A 586 -20.22 -15.91 -11.26
C ILE A 586 -20.48 -14.99 -10.07
N THR A 587 -19.47 -14.76 -9.24
CA THR A 587 -19.47 -13.76 -8.17
C THR A 587 -18.65 -12.56 -8.66
N VAL A 588 -19.14 -11.34 -8.41
CA VAL A 588 -18.45 -10.10 -8.76
C VAL A 588 -18.16 -9.31 -7.49
N GLU A 589 -16.91 -8.89 -7.33
CA GLU A 589 -16.41 -8.14 -6.17
C GLU A 589 -15.52 -6.95 -6.63
N GLY A 590 -15.18 -6.07 -5.69
CA GLY A 590 -14.32 -4.91 -5.93
C GLY A 590 -15.04 -3.57 -5.97
N ASN A 591 -14.31 -2.54 -6.42
CA ASN A 591 -14.71 -1.13 -6.33
C ASN A 591 -14.67 -0.36 -7.65
N ALA A 592 -13.96 -0.85 -8.66
CA ALA A 592 -13.94 -0.25 -9.99
C ALA A 592 -15.10 -0.81 -10.83
N ASP A 593 -15.82 0.06 -11.55
CA ASP A 593 -16.94 -0.34 -12.40
C ASP A 593 -16.54 -1.48 -13.35
N LEU A 594 -17.49 -2.37 -13.68
CA LEU A 594 -17.21 -3.53 -14.51
C LEU A 594 -18.26 -3.70 -15.60
N THR A 595 -17.81 -3.89 -16.84
CA THR A 595 -18.66 -4.22 -17.99
C THR A 595 -18.29 -5.57 -18.59
N PHE A 596 -19.25 -6.49 -18.73
CA PHE A 596 -19.07 -7.74 -19.49
C PHE A 596 -20.39 -8.32 -20.02
N GLY A 597 -20.31 -9.28 -20.93
CA GLY A 597 -21.46 -10.06 -21.39
C GLY A 597 -21.19 -11.56 -21.27
N LEU A 598 -22.17 -12.32 -20.80
CA LEU A 598 -22.08 -13.78 -20.73
C LEU A 598 -22.03 -14.38 -22.13
N ALA A 599 -21.32 -15.50 -22.27
CA ALA A 599 -21.35 -16.30 -23.48
C ALA A 599 -22.77 -16.77 -23.78
N SER A 600 -23.16 -16.80 -25.05
CA SER A 600 -24.49 -17.28 -25.45
C SER A 600 -24.70 -18.74 -25.00
N ALA A 601 -25.64 -18.96 -24.10
CA ALA A 601 -25.88 -20.27 -23.50
C ALA A 601 -26.61 -21.21 -24.46
N THR A 602 -26.25 -22.48 -24.42
CA THR A 602 -26.86 -23.50 -25.30
C THR A 602 -28.05 -24.23 -24.67
N THR A 603 -28.04 -24.37 -23.34
CA THR A 603 -28.97 -25.19 -22.57
C THR A 603 -29.58 -24.46 -21.37
N THR A 604 -28.74 -23.79 -20.57
CA THR A 604 -29.12 -23.21 -19.26
C THR A 604 -28.33 -21.93 -19.05
N GLY A 605 -28.99 -20.87 -18.58
CA GLY A 605 -28.36 -19.61 -18.24
C GLY A 605 -27.49 -19.69 -17.00
N SER A 606 -26.83 -18.59 -16.71
CA SER A 606 -25.87 -18.49 -15.61
C SER A 606 -26.42 -17.59 -14.50
N LYS A 607 -25.80 -17.70 -13.32
CA LYS A 607 -25.99 -16.76 -12.22
C LYS A 607 -24.82 -15.78 -12.17
N VAL A 608 -25.12 -14.49 -12.05
CA VAL A 608 -24.18 -13.42 -11.70
C VAL A 608 -24.65 -12.84 -10.36
N ASP A 609 -23.77 -12.86 -9.37
CA ASP A 609 -24.00 -12.34 -8.03
C ASP A 609 -22.98 -11.24 -7.71
N ALA A 610 -23.38 -9.98 -7.84
CA ALA A 610 -22.55 -8.82 -7.53
C ALA A 610 -22.95 -8.16 -6.20
N SER A 611 -23.65 -8.87 -5.32
CA SER A 611 -24.20 -8.28 -4.08
C SER A 611 -23.15 -7.66 -3.13
N ALA A 612 -21.87 -8.04 -3.27
CA ALA A 612 -20.75 -7.46 -2.53
C ALA A 612 -19.98 -6.37 -3.31
N PHE A 613 -20.35 -6.12 -4.56
CA PHE A 613 -19.69 -5.17 -5.45
C PHE A 613 -20.08 -3.73 -5.13
N THR A 614 -19.09 -2.84 -5.16
CA THR A 614 -19.28 -1.41 -4.84
C THR A 614 -19.15 -0.48 -6.05
N GLY A 615 -18.53 -0.96 -7.13
CA GLY A 615 -18.62 -0.31 -8.43
C GLY A 615 -19.98 -0.53 -9.09
N SER A 616 -20.21 0.16 -10.20
CA SER A 616 -21.36 -0.02 -11.08
C SER A 616 -21.12 -1.19 -12.03
N LEU A 617 -22.05 -2.13 -12.09
CA LEU A 617 -22.00 -3.30 -12.94
C LEU A 617 -22.84 -3.08 -14.20
N THR A 618 -22.26 -3.30 -15.38
CA THR A 618 -23.02 -3.53 -16.61
C THR A 618 -22.83 -4.98 -17.06
N VAL A 619 -23.90 -5.77 -17.02
CA VAL A 619 -23.84 -7.19 -17.41
C VAL A 619 -24.93 -7.55 -18.41
N THR A 620 -24.53 -8.22 -19.49
CA THR A 620 -25.45 -8.80 -20.48
C THR A 620 -25.62 -10.30 -20.27
N GLY A 621 -26.87 -10.76 -20.19
CA GLY A 621 -27.28 -12.15 -20.01
C GLY A 621 -26.89 -13.08 -21.17
N SER A 622 -26.96 -14.38 -20.93
CA SER A 622 -26.52 -15.44 -21.85
C SER A 622 -27.56 -15.83 -22.90
N GLY A 623 -28.81 -15.39 -22.76
CA GLY A 623 -29.90 -15.80 -23.65
C GLY A 623 -30.86 -16.85 -23.06
N LYS A 624 -30.64 -17.29 -21.81
CA LYS A 624 -31.25 -18.52 -21.26
C LYS A 624 -31.68 -18.45 -19.80
N GLY A 625 -32.59 -17.58 -19.40
CA GLY A 625 -33.13 -17.59 -18.04
C GLY A 625 -32.04 -17.38 -16.99
N ASP A 626 -31.34 -16.26 -17.12
CA ASP A 626 -30.21 -15.90 -16.26
C ASP A 626 -30.69 -15.33 -14.92
N VAL A 627 -29.86 -15.45 -13.89
CA VAL A 627 -30.07 -14.76 -12.61
C VAL A 627 -28.99 -13.69 -12.50
N LEU A 628 -29.36 -12.42 -12.61
CA LEU A 628 -28.42 -11.29 -12.57
C LEU A 628 -28.72 -10.45 -11.32
N MET A 629 -27.69 -10.26 -10.49
CA MET A 629 -27.80 -9.46 -9.27
C MET A 629 -26.72 -8.37 -9.30
N GLY A 630 -27.13 -7.12 -9.20
CA GLY A 630 -26.28 -5.94 -9.04
C GLY A 630 -25.66 -5.86 -7.64
N GLY A 631 -24.89 -4.80 -7.40
CA GLY A 631 -24.25 -4.45 -6.15
C GLY A 631 -24.87 -3.22 -5.49
N SER A 632 -24.02 -2.28 -5.07
CA SER A 632 -24.46 -1.03 -4.43
C SER A 632 -24.36 0.21 -5.31
N GLY A 633 -23.72 0.07 -6.48
CA GLY A 633 -23.62 1.10 -7.52
C GLY A 633 -24.89 1.23 -8.34
N ASP A 634 -24.89 2.10 -9.35
CA ASP A 634 -26.01 2.22 -10.28
C ASP A 634 -25.86 1.17 -11.39
N ASP A 635 -26.50 0.02 -11.24
CA ASP A 635 -26.23 -1.14 -12.09
C ASP A 635 -27.07 -1.17 -13.37
N THR A 636 -26.59 -1.86 -14.40
CA THR A 636 -27.29 -2.10 -15.67
C THR A 636 -27.30 -3.59 -15.97
N LEU A 637 -28.49 -4.21 -15.84
CA LEU A 637 -28.71 -5.64 -16.02
C LEU A 637 -29.48 -5.87 -17.32
N ILE A 638 -28.83 -6.45 -18.32
CA ILE A 638 -29.35 -6.53 -19.69
C ILE A 638 -29.71 -7.97 -20.05
N ILE A 639 -30.93 -8.18 -20.55
CA ILE A 639 -31.36 -9.45 -21.15
C ILE A 639 -31.15 -9.38 -22.67
N ALA A 640 -30.14 -10.10 -23.19
CA ALA A 640 -29.83 -10.10 -24.62
C ALA A 640 -30.89 -10.81 -25.48
N ASP A 641 -31.34 -11.99 -25.03
CA ASP A 641 -32.53 -12.68 -25.51
C ASP A 641 -33.06 -13.61 -24.40
N ASN A 642 -34.33 -14.01 -24.43
CA ASN A 642 -34.86 -15.06 -23.53
C ASN A 642 -35.25 -16.28 -24.33
N THR A 643 -34.37 -16.74 -25.22
CA THR A 643 -34.75 -17.81 -26.16
C THR A 643 -35.12 -19.13 -25.49
N LYS A 644 -34.91 -19.31 -24.17
CA LYS A 644 -35.67 -20.21 -23.23
C LYS A 644 -35.46 -19.82 -21.75
N GLY A 645 -36.53 -19.75 -20.96
CA GLY A 645 -36.49 -19.64 -19.49
C GLY A 645 -36.85 -18.25 -18.96
N ILE A 646 -37.14 -18.19 -17.65
CA ILE A 646 -37.46 -16.94 -16.95
C ILE A 646 -36.16 -16.37 -16.39
N SER A 647 -35.85 -15.12 -16.71
CA SER A 647 -34.69 -14.42 -16.14
C SER A 647 -35.09 -13.70 -14.85
N GLU A 648 -34.20 -13.70 -13.85
CA GLU A 648 -34.40 -13.04 -12.55
C GLU A 648 -33.36 -11.93 -12.39
N LEU A 649 -33.83 -10.71 -12.11
CA LEU A 649 -33.03 -9.51 -11.97
C LEU A 649 -33.20 -8.94 -10.56
N THR A 650 -32.09 -8.56 -9.94
CA THR A 650 -32.06 -7.92 -8.61
C THR A 650 -31.09 -6.76 -8.68
N GLY A 651 -31.53 -5.53 -8.41
CA GLY A 651 -30.69 -4.34 -8.45
C GLY A 651 -29.77 -4.22 -7.23
N ASN A 652 -30.32 -4.54 -6.05
CA ASN A 652 -29.79 -4.29 -4.71
C ASN A 652 -29.78 -2.79 -4.33
N GLY A 653 -28.61 -2.15 -4.34
CA GLY A 653 -28.48 -0.71 -4.04
C GLY A 653 -28.49 0.14 -5.30
N GLY A 654 -28.35 1.46 -5.16
CA GLY A 654 -28.24 2.35 -6.33
C GLY A 654 -29.57 2.65 -7.04
N ARG A 655 -29.46 3.18 -8.26
CA ARG A 655 -30.58 3.43 -9.20
C ARG A 655 -30.39 2.60 -10.44
N ASP A 656 -31.02 1.45 -10.45
CA ASP A 656 -30.67 0.41 -11.41
C ASP A 656 -31.40 0.56 -12.74
N THR A 657 -30.81 0.00 -13.78
CA THR A 657 -31.39 -0.12 -15.11
C THR A 657 -31.58 -1.60 -15.45
N PHE A 658 -32.82 -2.03 -15.50
CA PHE A 658 -33.23 -3.36 -15.95
C PHE A 658 -33.59 -3.27 -17.44
N ASP A 659 -32.66 -3.66 -18.32
CA ASP A 659 -32.91 -3.71 -19.75
C ASP A 659 -33.48 -5.08 -20.16
N VAL A 660 -34.78 -5.09 -20.41
CA VAL A 660 -35.55 -6.29 -20.74
C VAL A 660 -36.10 -6.23 -22.16
N GLY A 661 -35.71 -5.24 -22.97
CA GLY A 661 -36.22 -5.05 -24.33
C GLY A 661 -35.84 -6.17 -25.30
N GLY A 662 -34.80 -6.94 -24.98
CA GLY A 662 -34.40 -8.15 -25.72
C GLY A 662 -35.16 -9.42 -25.33
N ALA A 663 -35.95 -9.41 -24.25
CA ALA A 663 -36.64 -10.60 -23.77
C ALA A 663 -37.71 -11.09 -24.75
N ILE A 664 -37.73 -12.41 -25.01
CA ILE A 664 -38.70 -13.08 -25.87
C ILE A 664 -39.35 -14.20 -25.07
N ASN A 665 -40.68 -14.21 -24.98
CA ASN A 665 -41.38 -15.33 -24.35
C ASN A 665 -41.35 -16.56 -25.25
N THR A 666 -40.94 -17.70 -24.71
CA THR A 666 -40.96 -18.98 -25.45
C THR A 666 -41.90 -20.01 -24.82
N GLY A 667 -43.05 -19.55 -24.30
CA GLY A 667 -44.06 -20.38 -23.67
C GLY A 667 -44.10 -20.32 -22.14
N GLU A 668 -43.40 -19.35 -21.54
CA GLU A 668 -43.45 -19.07 -20.11
C GLU A 668 -44.61 -18.12 -19.78
N THR A 669 -45.08 -18.13 -18.52
CA THR A 669 -46.16 -17.20 -18.11
C THR A 669 -45.64 -15.79 -17.79
N VAL A 670 -44.33 -15.66 -17.56
CA VAL A 670 -43.62 -14.42 -17.26
C VAL A 670 -42.24 -14.52 -17.93
N ASP A 671 -41.74 -13.42 -18.47
CA ASP A 671 -40.45 -13.38 -19.16
C ASP A 671 -39.31 -13.01 -18.21
N VAL A 672 -39.55 -12.00 -17.37
CA VAL A 672 -38.56 -11.47 -16.43
C VAL A 672 -39.20 -11.26 -15.07
N VAL A 673 -38.46 -11.62 -14.02
CA VAL A 673 -38.80 -11.31 -12.64
C VAL A 673 -37.80 -10.28 -12.13
N ILE A 674 -38.27 -9.11 -11.71
CA ILE A 674 -37.47 -8.13 -10.97
C ILE A 674 -37.85 -8.28 -9.49
N THR A 675 -36.86 -8.55 -8.64
CA THR A 675 -37.09 -8.99 -7.25
C THR A 675 -37.24 -7.83 -6.26
N ASP A 676 -36.69 -6.66 -6.57
CA ASP A 676 -36.49 -5.57 -5.62
C ASP A 676 -36.70 -4.16 -6.18
N ALA A 677 -37.37 -4.04 -7.33
CA ALA A 677 -37.68 -2.76 -7.98
C ALA A 677 -38.11 -1.65 -7.00
N ALA A 678 -37.40 -0.53 -7.04
CA ALA A 678 -37.53 0.61 -6.15
C ALA A 678 -37.68 1.95 -6.91
N ALA A 679 -37.97 3.02 -6.17
CA ALA A 679 -38.08 4.35 -6.75
C ALA A 679 -36.71 4.88 -7.22
N GLY A 680 -36.63 5.33 -8.46
CA GLY A 680 -35.38 5.73 -9.12
C GLY A 680 -34.93 4.74 -10.18
N ASP A 681 -35.33 3.47 -10.07
CA ASP A 681 -34.98 2.42 -11.03
C ASP A 681 -35.66 2.63 -12.37
N LYS A 682 -35.05 2.03 -13.39
CA LYS A 682 -35.43 2.15 -14.78
C LYS A 682 -35.65 0.76 -15.37
N ILE A 683 -36.71 0.62 -16.15
CA ILE A 683 -36.99 -0.58 -16.94
C ILE A 683 -36.95 -0.16 -18.42
N VAL A 684 -36.00 -0.69 -19.18
CA VAL A 684 -35.92 -0.49 -20.63
C VAL A 684 -36.70 -1.62 -21.31
N LEU A 685 -37.64 -1.22 -22.18
CA LEU A 685 -38.62 -2.08 -22.85
C LEU A 685 -38.30 -2.23 -24.35
N ALA A 686 -39.07 -3.06 -25.07
CA ALA A 686 -38.79 -3.34 -26.47
C ALA A 686 -39.17 -2.14 -27.37
N ASP A 687 -38.30 -1.81 -28.33
CA ASP A 687 -38.58 -0.77 -29.33
C ASP A 687 -39.50 -1.31 -30.45
N LYS A 688 -40.72 -0.76 -30.54
CA LYS A 688 -41.68 -1.00 -31.62
C LYS A 688 -42.04 0.27 -32.39
N GLY A 689 -41.68 1.46 -31.90
CA GLY A 689 -41.95 2.75 -32.52
C GLY A 689 -42.20 3.90 -31.53
N SER A 690 -43.47 4.19 -31.25
CA SER A 690 -43.89 5.26 -30.33
C SER A 690 -44.90 4.73 -29.33
N GLU A 691 -44.37 3.96 -28.38
CA GLU A 691 -45.08 3.20 -27.37
C GLU A 691 -45.91 4.11 -26.48
N THR A 692 -46.98 3.54 -25.94
CA THR A 692 -47.91 4.28 -25.07
C THR A 692 -47.94 3.69 -23.67
N TRP A 693 -47.66 4.53 -22.66
CA TRP A 693 -47.72 4.17 -21.25
C TRP A 693 -49.08 4.48 -20.63
N THR A 694 -49.73 3.46 -20.05
CA THR A 694 -50.99 3.60 -19.32
C THR A 694 -50.72 3.74 -17.82
N LYS A 695 -50.84 4.97 -17.30
CA LYS A 695 -50.58 5.26 -15.88
C LYS A 695 -51.48 4.53 -14.89
N GLY A 696 -52.77 4.33 -15.21
CA GLY A 696 -53.70 3.68 -14.30
C GLY A 696 -53.56 2.16 -14.32
N ALA A 697 -53.55 1.51 -13.15
CA ALA A 697 -53.58 0.05 -13.06
C ALA A 697 -54.83 -0.52 -13.78
N VAL A 698 -54.63 -1.57 -14.57
CA VAL A 698 -55.71 -2.32 -15.19
C VAL A 698 -56.44 -3.13 -14.12
N ASP A 699 -57.77 -3.02 -14.08
CA ASP A 699 -58.61 -3.82 -13.17
C ASP A 699 -58.75 -5.25 -13.70
N VAL A 700 -58.00 -6.16 -13.08
CA VAL A 700 -58.02 -7.61 -13.39
C VAL A 700 -58.78 -8.41 -12.33
N SER A 701 -59.61 -7.77 -11.50
CA SER A 701 -60.30 -8.43 -10.37
C SER A 701 -61.23 -9.58 -10.78
N SER A 702 -61.66 -9.62 -12.05
CA SER A 702 -62.46 -10.72 -12.61
C SER A 702 -61.64 -11.91 -13.13
N ALA A 703 -60.31 -11.81 -13.19
CA ALA A 703 -59.45 -12.86 -13.70
C ALA A 703 -59.36 -14.05 -12.73
N ALA A 704 -59.51 -15.27 -13.25
CA ALA A 704 -59.40 -16.51 -12.47
C ALA A 704 -57.99 -17.12 -12.46
N SER A 705 -57.08 -16.56 -13.27
CA SER A 705 -55.69 -16.99 -13.43
C SER A 705 -54.83 -15.81 -13.89
N LEU A 706 -53.51 -15.92 -13.78
CA LEU A 706 -52.58 -14.92 -14.32
C LEU A 706 -52.76 -14.77 -15.84
N ALA A 707 -52.92 -15.87 -16.58
CA ALA A 707 -53.20 -15.82 -18.02
C ALA A 707 -54.47 -15.00 -18.34
N ALA A 708 -55.55 -15.16 -17.57
CA ALA A 708 -56.77 -14.36 -17.77
C ALA A 708 -56.58 -12.89 -17.39
N ALA A 709 -55.67 -12.58 -16.47
CA ALA A 709 -55.30 -11.19 -16.13
C ALA A 709 -54.48 -10.56 -17.26
N LEU A 710 -53.55 -11.32 -17.86
CA LEU A 710 -52.77 -10.91 -19.03
C LEU A 710 -53.68 -10.62 -20.24
N ASP A 711 -54.66 -11.47 -20.53
CA ASP A 711 -55.64 -11.23 -21.61
C ASP A 711 -56.42 -9.92 -21.41
N ILE A 712 -56.79 -9.59 -20.17
CA ILE A 712 -57.45 -8.31 -19.87
C ILE A 712 -56.49 -7.13 -20.08
N ALA A 713 -55.22 -7.28 -19.71
CA ALA A 713 -54.20 -6.26 -19.90
C ALA A 713 -53.86 -6.04 -21.39
N CYS A 714 -53.76 -7.09 -22.20
CA CYS A 714 -53.49 -7.02 -23.64
C CYS A 714 -54.69 -6.59 -24.50
N ALA A 715 -55.79 -6.11 -23.90
CA ALA A 715 -56.89 -5.57 -24.69
C ALA A 715 -56.44 -4.30 -25.47
N GLY A 716 -56.14 -4.44 -26.76
CA GLY A 716 -55.53 -3.38 -27.58
C GLY A 716 -55.14 -3.84 -28.98
N ASP A 717 -54.37 -3.00 -29.69
CA ASP A 717 -53.62 -3.37 -30.91
C ASP A 717 -52.25 -2.68 -30.80
N GLY A 718 -51.28 -3.39 -30.25
CA GLY A 718 -49.90 -2.97 -30.07
C GLY A 718 -48.99 -3.26 -31.27
N SER A 719 -49.53 -3.75 -32.39
CA SER A 719 -48.73 -4.28 -33.50
C SER A 719 -47.83 -3.27 -34.22
N THR A 720 -48.16 -1.97 -34.12
CA THR A 720 -47.37 -0.87 -34.73
C THR A 720 -46.60 -0.06 -33.70
N ASN A 721 -47.21 0.23 -32.56
CA ASN A 721 -46.58 0.90 -31.42
C ASN A 721 -47.03 0.13 -30.18
N ALA A 722 -46.12 -0.31 -29.33
CA ALA A 722 -46.51 -1.15 -28.21
C ALA A 722 -47.39 -0.38 -27.21
N ILE A 723 -48.25 -1.11 -26.51
CA ILE A 723 -49.09 -0.57 -25.45
C ILE A 723 -48.62 -1.14 -24.12
N ILE A 724 -48.05 -0.27 -23.28
CA ILE A 724 -47.48 -0.63 -22.00
C ILE A 724 -48.53 -0.37 -20.91
N LYS A 725 -48.86 -1.41 -20.14
CA LYS A 725 -49.85 -1.40 -19.06
C LYS A 725 -49.32 -2.12 -17.84
N TRP A 726 -49.97 -1.92 -16.70
CA TRP A 726 -49.62 -2.62 -15.48
C TRP A 726 -50.85 -3.00 -14.65
N PHE A 727 -50.72 -4.04 -13.82
CA PHE A 727 -51.77 -4.51 -12.92
C PHE A 727 -51.20 -5.22 -11.69
N LYS A 728 -52.06 -5.50 -10.70
CA LYS A 728 -51.72 -6.28 -9.49
C LYS A 728 -52.48 -7.60 -9.50
N TYR A 729 -51.77 -8.71 -9.27
CA TYR A 729 -52.37 -10.04 -9.18
C TYR A 729 -51.57 -10.92 -8.20
N ALA A 730 -52.25 -11.68 -7.33
CA ALA A 730 -51.62 -12.61 -6.38
C ALA A 730 -50.38 -12.04 -5.65
N ASP A 731 -50.56 -10.89 -4.98
CA ASP A 731 -49.55 -10.18 -4.18
C ASP A 731 -48.31 -9.67 -4.95
N ASN A 732 -48.36 -9.64 -6.29
CA ASN A 732 -47.29 -9.12 -7.14
C ASN A 732 -47.82 -8.07 -8.13
N THR A 733 -46.91 -7.29 -8.70
CA THR A 733 -47.19 -6.28 -9.72
C THR A 733 -46.66 -6.77 -11.05
N TYR A 734 -47.39 -6.53 -12.12
CA TYR A 734 -47.03 -6.98 -13.46
C TYR A 734 -47.06 -5.80 -14.42
N ILE A 735 -46.06 -5.71 -15.27
CA ILE A 735 -46.02 -4.83 -16.45
C ILE A 735 -46.18 -5.72 -17.67
N VAL A 736 -47.03 -5.31 -18.60
CA VAL A 736 -47.21 -5.96 -19.88
C VAL A 736 -47.00 -4.94 -20.98
N GLU A 737 -46.17 -5.32 -21.95
CA GLU A 737 -45.99 -4.61 -23.20
C GLU A 737 -46.65 -5.42 -24.31
N ASP A 738 -47.86 -5.00 -24.69
CA ASP A 738 -48.61 -5.57 -25.80
C ASP A 738 -48.02 -5.08 -27.11
N MET A 739 -47.50 -6.01 -27.90
CA MET A 739 -46.84 -5.78 -29.19
C MET A 739 -47.55 -6.50 -30.33
N SER A 740 -48.75 -7.01 -30.08
CA SER A 740 -49.51 -7.83 -31.00
C SER A 740 -50.80 -7.14 -31.45
N ALA A 741 -51.44 -7.67 -32.48
CA ALA A 741 -52.77 -7.20 -32.92
C ALA A 741 -53.91 -8.01 -32.28
N ASP A 742 -53.58 -9.04 -31.48
CA ASP A 742 -54.58 -9.86 -30.81
C ASP A 742 -55.09 -9.12 -29.57
N ALA A 743 -56.35 -9.36 -29.20
CA ALA A 743 -56.93 -8.77 -28.00
C ALA A 743 -56.58 -9.57 -26.72
N ASN A 744 -55.97 -10.74 -26.90
CA ASN A 744 -55.46 -11.61 -25.84
C ASN A 744 -53.93 -11.61 -25.83
N PHE A 745 -53.33 -12.07 -24.75
CA PHE A 745 -51.89 -12.15 -24.63
C PHE A 745 -51.29 -13.16 -25.63
N VAL A 746 -50.30 -12.73 -26.40
CA VAL A 746 -49.56 -13.57 -27.35
C VAL A 746 -48.14 -13.77 -26.83
N ALA A 747 -47.88 -14.92 -26.20
CA ALA A 747 -46.59 -15.25 -25.60
C ALA A 747 -45.41 -14.84 -26.49
N GLU A 748 -45.24 -15.42 -27.68
CA GLU A 748 -44.08 -15.16 -28.55
C GLU A 748 -43.94 -13.71 -29.08
N THR A 749 -44.83 -12.79 -28.73
CA THR A 749 -44.84 -11.42 -29.23
C THR A 749 -44.92 -10.37 -28.14
N ASP A 750 -45.73 -10.58 -27.10
CA ASP A 750 -45.94 -9.65 -25.99
C ASP A 750 -44.94 -9.95 -24.85
N LEU A 751 -44.55 -8.91 -24.10
CA LEU A 751 -43.60 -9.03 -23.00
C LEU A 751 -44.30 -8.89 -21.64
N VAL A 752 -43.97 -9.76 -20.69
CA VAL A 752 -44.48 -9.76 -19.32
C VAL A 752 -43.35 -9.70 -18.31
N ILE A 753 -43.38 -8.64 -17.50
CA ILE A 753 -42.43 -8.43 -16.41
C ILE A 753 -43.19 -8.54 -15.09
N LYS A 754 -42.70 -9.40 -14.19
CA LYS A 754 -43.18 -9.48 -12.82
C LYS A 754 -42.27 -8.66 -11.92
N LEU A 755 -42.84 -7.72 -11.19
CA LEU A 755 -42.20 -7.06 -10.05
C LEU A 755 -42.65 -7.76 -8.78
N THR A 756 -41.70 -8.23 -7.97
CA THR A 756 -42.02 -8.89 -6.71
C THR A 756 -42.62 -7.89 -5.72
N GLY A 757 -43.81 -8.20 -5.18
CA GLY A 757 -44.54 -7.33 -4.28
C GLY A 757 -45.48 -6.31 -4.97
N LEU A 758 -46.07 -5.43 -4.16
CA LEU A 758 -47.18 -4.55 -4.56
C LEU A 758 -46.75 -3.10 -4.85
N ALA A 759 -45.89 -2.90 -5.84
CA ALA A 759 -45.51 -1.57 -6.34
C ALA A 759 -46.72 -0.79 -6.90
N ASP A 760 -46.73 0.54 -6.76
CA ASP A 760 -47.70 1.42 -7.41
C ASP A 760 -46.98 2.25 -8.48
N LEU A 761 -47.34 2.06 -9.75
CA LEU A 761 -46.67 2.68 -10.88
C LEU A 761 -47.45 3.90 -11.44
N SER A 762 -48.44 4.40 -10.69
CA SER A 762 -49.32 5.49 -11.15
C SER A 762 -48.57 6.80 -11.45
N ASP A 763 -47.49 7.05 -10.72
CA ASP A 763 -46.66 8.24 -10.86
C ASP A 763 -45.41 8.02 -11.74
N SER A 764 -45.09 6.78 -12.09
CA SER A 764 -44.01 6.41 -13.00
C SER A 764 -44.11 7.12 -14.35
N THR A 765 -42.95 7.44 -14.93
CA THR A 765 -42.82 8.18 -16.18
C THR A 765 -42.14 7.33 -17.24
N TYR A 766 -42.75 7.27 -18.42
CA TYR A 766 -42.17 6.61 -19.58
C TYR A 766 -41.55 7.66 -20.51
N GLU A 767 -40.31 7.42 -20.93
CA GLU A 767 -39.56 8.21 -21.90
C GLU A 767 -39.49 7.46 -23.24
N PRO A 768 -40.33 7.83 -24.23
CA PRO A 768 -40.42 7.08 -25.49
C PRO A 768 -39.11 7.03 -26.28
N ASP A 769 -38.32 8.11 -26.27
CA ASP A 769 -37.07 8.16 -27.05
C ASP A 769 -35.99 7.20 -26.51
N ALA A 770 -36.13 6.75 -25.26
CA ALA A 770 -35.22 5.80 -24.59
C ALA A 770 -35.87 4.44 -24.31
N ASN A 771 -37.13 4.24 -24.69
CA ASN A 771 -37.96 3.08 -24.35
C ASN A 771 -37.97 2.75 -22.85
N GLN A 772 -37.88 3.77 -22.00
CA GLN A 772 -37.53 3.60 -20.59
C GLN A 772 -38.68 4.02 -19.66
N LEU A 773 -39.12 3.12 -18.79
CA LEU A 773 -40.02 3.40 -17.67
C LEU A 773 -39.20 3.68 -16.41
N THR A 774 -39.34 4.88 -15.83
CA THR A 774 -38.72 5.22 -14.54
C THR A 774 -39.73 5.05 -13.42
N ILE A 775 -39.37 4.27 -12.39
CA ILE A 775 -40.19 4.00 -11.21
C ILE A 775 -40.08 5.18 -10.24
N VAL A 776 -41.21 5.62 -9.68
CA VAL A 776 -41.31 6.83 -8.83
C VAL A 776 -41.94 6.48 -7.49
#